data_AF-A0A423WAD0-F1
#
_entry.id   AF-A0A423WAD0-F1
#
_cell.length_a   1.000
_cell.length_b   1.000
_cell.length_c   1.000
_cell.angle_alpha   90.00
_cell.angle_beta   90.00
_cell.angle_gamma   90.00
#
_symmetry.space_group_name_H-M   'P 1'
#
loop_
_entity.id
_entity.type
_entity.pdbx_description
1 polymer ?
#
loop_
_entity_poly.entity_id
_entity_poly.type
_entity_poly.pdbx_seq_one_letter_code
_entity_poly.pdbx_strand_id
1 'polypeptide(L)'
;MDMQKVRANFPALGQEQVFFDNAGGSQVLGSVIDSIRDYLIYSNVQLGATYEVGKKATSRYEDGYQAAAKYINASRDEIVLGSSTTQLFRNLSNTLTFQPGDEVILSSIDHEANIAPWVSLAERQQLTIKWWKPASTDQPRLLATDLEALLSPRTRLVTCTHASNILGTIHDVKAISTAVHAANPTALVAVDAVAYAPHRRVDVRDLGVDIYAFSWYKVYGPHISVLYARAGTTQARMGSLGHFFNPHATLENKLGLAGASYELVSGIPAVTAYLEGVGWEGIMKQEAELQGTLLEYLNGRGDVTIRGERSADGKVRVPTVSFTVKGWDSRELVETVEKETRFGFRWGAFYSNRLVNELLGLGKDGVVRVSMVHYNTDTSHVSYSRVYEPAEDSFLLLDTLSSPSETAFLQQQFHNPDTTTTTTTTTSSSSPPPPSPPLVVEVGTGSGVVIGFINAQARPLFGTRDVLTLGIDVNAFACSATEATVRKAEAENPDTHGRFLGALRGDLLAPLGGREVDVLVFNPPYVPTDELPVQDERLTAAAADDDKEAEEKLGASARFARDSYLLSLSYAGGKDGMETTDRLIEALPTALSRRGCAYILLCAGNKPDEVKARIREFGPEWRVLTVGDSGKQAGWEKLQIIRIWRDHQVVVV
;
A
#
# COMPACT_ATOMS: atom_id res chain seq x y z
N MET A 1 8.85 -1.36 -5.21
CA MET A 1 8.12 -0.18 -5.74
C MET A 1 8.23 0.93 -4.70
N ASP A 2 8.46 2.18 -5.10
CA ASP A 2 8.52 3.30 -4.14
C ASP A 2 7.09 3.72 -3.74
N MET A 3 6.66 3.29 -2.56
CA MET A 3 5.29 3.48 -2.10
C MET A 3 4.93 4.93 -1.82
N GLN A 4 5.90 5.75 -1.38
CA GLN A 4 5.65 7.18 -1.14
C GLN A 4 5.34 7.89 -2.46
N LYS A 5 6.16 7.65 -3.49
CA LYS A 5 5.91 8.20 -4.83
C LYS A 5 4.60 7.69 -5.42
N VAL A 6 4.30 6.40 -5.30
CA VAL A 6 3.03 5.82 -5.78
C VAL A 6 1.84 6.50 -5.11
N ARG A 7 1.82 6.60 -3.78
CA ARG A 7 0.71 7.18 -3.03
C ARG A 7 0.53 8.68 -3.27
N ALA A 8 1.63 9.42 -3.48
CA ALA A 8 1.57 10.84 -3.79
C ALA A 8 0.80 11.15 -5.09
N ASN A 9 0.62 10.18 -5.99
CA ASN A 9 -0.22 10.34 -7.17
C ASN A 9 -1.73 10.34 -6.86
N PHE A 10 -2.15 9.97 -5.65
CA PHE A 10 -3.55 9.86 -5.25
C PHE A 10 -3.85 10.81 -4.07
N PRO A 11 -4.33 12.04 -4.35
CA PRO A 11 -4.56 13.04 -3.30
C PRO A 11 -5.47 12.57 -2.15
N ALA A 12 -6.46 11.70 -2.45
CA ALA A 12 -7.37 11.15 -1.45
C ALA A 12 -6.69 10.29 -0.38
N LEU A 13 -5.50 9.74 -0.67
CA LEU A 13 -4.73 8.94 0.29
C LEU A 13 -3.99 9.76 1.36
N GLY A 14 -4.04 11.10 1.27
CA GLY A 14 -3.56 12.00 2.31
C GLY A 14 -4.51 12.15 3.50
N GLN A 15 -5.68 11.50 3.46
CA GLN A 15 -6.63 11.46 4.57
C GLN A 15 -6.31 10.29 5.52
N GLU A 16 -6.83 10.33 6.75
CA GLU A 16 -6.66 9.25 7.74
C GLU A 16 -7.31 7.91 7.33
N GLN A 17 -8.27 7.95 6.40
CA GLN A 17 -9.03 6.77 5.98
C GLN A 17 -8.15 5.76 5.25
N VAL A 18 -8.17 4.51 5.71
CA VAL A 18 -7.54 3.39 5.00
C VAL A 18 -8.55 2.76 4.04
N PHE A 19 -8.26 2.81 2.74
CA PHE A 19 -9.17 2.34 1.69
C PHE A 19 -8.90 0.89 1.29
N PHE A 20 -9.74 -0.03 1.76
CA PHE A 20 -9.78 -1.45 1.37
C PHE A 20 -11.09 -1.84 0.67
N ASP A 21 -11.80 -0.89 0.05
CA ASP A 21 -12.95 -1.14 -0.84
C ASP A 21 -12.66 -0.75 -2.31
N ASN A 22 -11.44 -1.02 -2.78
CA ASN A 22 -11.02 -0.67 -4.14
C ASN A 22 -11.79 -1.44 -5.23
N ALA A 23 -12.35 -2.62 -4.92
CA ALA A 23 -13.29 -3.32 -5.79
C ALA A 23 -14.66 -2.63 -5.88
N GLY A 24 -14.99 -1.74 -4.95
CA GLY A 24 -16.13 -0.81 -5.00
C GLY A 24 -15.86 0.41 -5.86
N GLY A 25 -14.61 0.88 -5.89
CA GLY A 25 -14.10 1.99 -6.70
C GLY A 25 -12.70 2.39 -6.22
N SER A 26 -11.76 2.56 -7.13
CA SER A 26 -10.40 2.96 -6.76
C SER A 26 -10.32 4.46 -6.53
N GLN A 27 -9.37 4.91 -5.71
CA GLN A 27 -9.00 6.32 -5.64
C GLN A 27 -8.51 6.84 -7.01
N VAL A 28 -8.81 8.10 -7.28
CA VAL A 28 -8.53 8.76 -8.56
C VAL A 28 -7.14 9.41 -8.53
N LEU A 29 -6.41 9.31 -9.63
CA LEU A 29 -5.13 9.98 -9.81
C LEU A 29 -5.30 11.51 -9.82
N GLY A 30 -4.38 12.24 -9.18
CA GLY A 30 -4.33 13.71 -9.23
C GLY A 30 -4.26 14.24 -10.66
N SER A 31 -3.47 13.58 -11.52
CA SER A 31 -3.33 13.92 -12.94
C SER A 31 -4.63 13.75 -13.75
N VAL A 32 -5.51 12.83 -13.33
CA VAL A 32 -6.85 12.70 -13.93
C VAL A 32 -7.74 13.87 -13.54
N ILE A 33 -7.68 14.28 -12.26
CA ILE A 33 -8.42 15.45 -11.74
C ILE A 33 -7.98 16.72 -12.50
N ASP A 34 -6.68 16.90 -12.65
CA ASP A 34 -6.11 18.03 -13.40
C ASP A 34 -6.55 18.01 -14.86
N SER A 35 -6.53 16.85 -15.53
CA SER A 35 -6.96 16.74 -16.94
C SER A 35 -8.43 17.14 -17.13
N ILE A 36 -9.33 16.65 -16.26
CA ILE A 36 -10.75 16.99 -16.29
C ILE A 36 -10.95 18.49 -16.05
N ARG A 37 -10.30 19.05 -15.02
CA ARG A 37 -10.32 20.48 -14.73
C ARG A 37 -9.89 21.30 -15.94
N ASP A 38 -8.76 20.96 -16.53
CA ASP A 38 -8.18 21.70 -17.64
C ASP A 38 -9.03 21.58 -18.91
N TYR A 39 -9.66 20.43 -19.15
CA TYR A 39 -10.64 20.28 -20.23
C TYR A 39 -11.79 21.27 -20.04
N LEU A 40 -12.37 21.30 -18.83
CA LEU A 40 -13.51 22.16 -18.52
C LEU A 40 -13.19 23.66 -18.62
N ILE A 41 -11.99 24.08 -18.22
CA ILE A 41 -11.56 25.48 -18.28
C ILE A 41 -11.20 25.90 -19.72
N TYR A 42 -10.46 25.06 -20.46
CA TYR A 42 -9.77 25.50 -21.68
C TYR A 42 -10.29 24.86 -22.97
N SER A 43 -11.14 23.84 -22.92
CA SER A 43 -11.54 23.05 -24.09
C SER A 43 -13.01 22.63 -24.11
N ASN A 44 -13.84 23.17 -23.22
CA ASN A 44 -15.24 22.75 -23.09
C ASN A 44 -16.15 23.28 -24.21
N VAL A 45 -16.14 22.60 -25.34
CA VAL A 45 -16.99 22.88 -26.50
C VAL A 45 -17.44 21.59 -27.17
N GLN A 46 -18.47 21.68 -28.03
CA GLN A 46 -18.88 20.57 -28.87
C GLN A 46 -17.79 20.16 -29.86
N LEU A 47 -17.62 18.85 -30.06
CA LEU A 47 -16.62 18.29 -30.96
C LEU A 47 -16.90 18.64 -32.43
N GLY A 48 -15.86 18.60 -33.27
CA GLY A 48 -15.97 18.77 -34.72
C GLY A 48 -15.95 20.22 -35.22
N ALA A 49 -15.88 21.21 -34.33
CA ALA A 49 -15.76 22.60 -34.74
C ALA A 49 -14.34 22.95 -35.24
N THR A 50 -14.25 23.83 -36.24
CA THR A 50 -12.98 24.14 -36.94
C THR A 50 -12.14 25.25 -36.29
N TYR A 51 -12.69 25.97 -35.32
CA TYR A 51 -11.95 26.96 -34.53
C TYR A 51 -10.98 26.27 -33.56
N GLU A 52 -9.99 27.03 -33.08
CA GLU A 52 -8.86 26.49 -32.31
C GLU A 52 -9.28 25.64 -31.10
N VAL A 53 -10.18 26.15 -30.27
CA VAL A 53 -10.67 25.43 -29.08
C VAL A 53 -11.42 24.14 -29.46
N GLY A 54 -12.20 24.16 -30.56
CA GLY A 54 -12.90 22.97 -31.08
C GLY A 54 -11.95 21.88 -31.58
N LYS A 55 -10.86 22.28 -32.25
CA LYS A 55 -9.79 21.35 -32.64
C LYS A 55 -9.10 20.74 -31.41
N LYS A 56 -8.82 21.55 -30.37
CA LYS A 56 -8.24 21.07 -29.11
C LYS A 56 -9.16 20.06 -28.40
N ALA A 57 -10.45 20.35 -28.30
CA ALA A 57 -11.44 19.46 -27.71
C ALA A 57 -11.51 18.11 -28.46
N THR A 58 -11.57 18.17 -29.79
CA THR A 58 -11.60 16.98 -30.67
C THR A 58 -10.34 16.15 -30.51
N SER A 59 -9.15 16.78 -30.47
CA SER A 59 -7.88 16.06 -30.24
C SER A 59 -7.87 15.37 -28.88
N ARG A 60 -8.21 16.07 -27.79
CA ARG A 60 -8.23 15.49 -26.43
C ARG A 60 -9.17 14.30 -26.30
N TYR A 61 -10.33 14.37 -26.96
CA TYR A 61 -11.29 13.28 -26.99
C TYR A 61 -10.72 12.05 -27.71
N GLU A 62 -10.09 12.27 -28.87
CA GLU A 62 -9.45 11.20 -29.65
C GLU A 62 -8.23 10.60 -28.94
N ASP A 63 -7.41 11.42 -28.27
CA ASP A 63 -6.30 10.94 -27.42
C ASP A 63 -6.81 10.00 -26.31
N GLY A 64 -7.97 10.31 -25.71
CA GLY A 64 -8.61 9.45 -24.73
C GLY A 64 -9.07 8.10 -25.30
N TYR A 65 -9.63 8.10 -26.51
CA TYR A 65 -9.98 6.86 -27.22
C TYR A 65 -8.76 6.02 -27.57
N GLN A 66 -7.70 6.65 -28.08
CA GLN A 66 -6.47 5.95 -28.42
C GLN A 66 -5.81 5.34 -27.18
N ALA A 67 -5.75 6.07 -26.07
CA ALA A 67 -5.26 5.56 -24.79
C ALA A 67 -6.09 4.37 -24.30
N ALA A 68 -7.43 4.48 -24.35
CA ALA A 68 -8.34 3.41 -23.94
C ALA A 68 -8.17 2.14 -24.79
N ALA A 69 -8.03 2.28 -26.11
CA ALA A 69 -7.84 1.16 -27.02
C ALA A 69 -6.47 0.49 -26.80
N LYS A 70 -5.40 1.30 -26.67
CA LYS A 70 -4.04 0.81 -26.38
C LYS A 70 -3.99 0.01 -25.09
N TYR A 71 -4.69 0.44 -24.05
CA TYR A 71 -4.70 -0.20 -22.73
C TYR A 71 -5.11 -1.68 -22.79
N ILE A 72 -6.01 -2.05 -23.70
CA ILE A 72 -6.50 -3.43 -23.88
C ILE A 72 -5.99 -4.13 -25.15
N ASN A 73 -5.01 -3.54 -25.85
CA ASN A 73 -4.51 -4.01 -27.15
C ASN A 73 -5.60 -4.11 -28.25
N ALA A 74 -6.52 -3.14 -28.28
CA ALA A 74 -7.55 -3.01 -29.32
C ALA A 74 -7.22 -1.87 -30.30
N SER A 75 -7.95 -1.78 -31.41
CA SER A 75 -7.96 -0.57 -32.22
C SER A 75 -9.00 0.43 -31.71
N ARG A 76 -8.83 1.70 -32.07
CA ARG A 76 -9.78 2.78 -31.78
C ARG A 76 -11.21 2.39 -32.19
N ASP A 77 -11.39 1.94 -33.42
CA ASP A 77 -12.72 1.66 -34.00
C ASP A 77 -13.43 0.46 -33.36
N GLU A 78 -12.72 -0.30 -32.52
CA GLU A 78 -13.24 -1.44 -31.80
C GLU A 78 -13.71 -1.14 -30.39
N ILE A 79 -13.62 0.11 -29.95
CA ILE A 79 -14.06 0.51 -28.61
C ILE A 79 -15.17 1.57 -28.64
N VAL A 80 -15.96 1.58 -27.58
CA VAL A 80 -16.90 2.65 -27.26
C VAL A 80 -16.77 2.99 -25.78
N LEU A 81 -16.79 4.29 -25.47
CA LEU A 81 -16.85 4.80 -24.11
C LEU A 81 -18.29 5.16 -23.74
N GLY A 82 -18.68 4.88 -22.50
CA GLY A 82 -20.02 5.17 -21.98
C GLY A 82 -20.03 5.35 -20.47
N SER A 83 -21.21 5.61 -19.89
CA SER A 83 -21.31 5.95 -18.46
C SER A 83 -20.96 4.79 -17.52
N SER A 84 -21.27 3.55 -17.91
CA SER A 84 -21.04 2.35 -17.09
C SER A 84 -20.99 1.08 -17.94
N THR A 85 -20.30 0.05 -17.45
CA THR A 85 -20.30 -1.31 -18.04
C THR A 85 -21.72 -1.85 -18.16
N THR A 86 -22.56 -1.63 -17.14
CA THR A 86 -23.99 -2.01 -17.14
C THR A 86 -24.74 -1.38 -18.31
N GLN A 87 -24.57 -0.08 -18.55
CA GLN A 87 -25.22 0.60 -19.66
C GLN A 87 -24.68 0.08 -21.01
N LEU A 88 -23.37 -0.09 -21.13
CA LEU A 88 -22.75 -0.56 -22.38
C LEU A 88 -23.20 -1.97 -22.75
N PHE A 89 -23.28 -2.91 -21.79
CA PHE A 89 -23.85 -4.23 -22.05
C PHE A 89 -25.34 -4.17 -22.40
N ARG A 90 -26.12 -3.30 -21.75
CA ARG A 90 -27.53 -3.09 -22.12
C ARG A 90 -27.67 -2.58 -23.55
N ASN A 91 -26.87 -1.59 -23.94
CA ASN A 91 -26.85 -1.06 -25.31
C ASN A 91 -26.46 -2.15 -26.30
N LEU A 92 -25.37 -2.88 -26.04
CA LEU A 92 -24.92 -3.98 -26.88
C LEU A 92 -26.02 -5.04 -27.04
N SER A 93 -26.70 -5.44 -25.96
CA SER A 93 -27.81 -6.39 -26.00
C SER A 93 -28.97 -5.95 -26.91
N ASN A 94 -29.15 -4.63 -27.13
CA ASN A 94 -30.17 -4.11 -28.04
C ASN A 94 -29.74 -4.13 -29.52
N THR A 95 -28.45 -4.34 -29.80
CA THR A 95 -27.92 -4.38 -31.17
C THR A 95 -27.79 -5.78 -31.74
N LEU A 96 -27.80 -6.80 -30.90
CA LEU A 96 -27.63 -8.19 -31.32
C LEU A 96 -28.98 -8.80 -31.68
N THR A 97 -28.99 -9.59 -32.75
CA THR A 97 -30.18 -10.33 -33.22
C THR A 97 -29.81 -11.79 -33.42
N PHE A 98 -30.54 -12.66 -32.74
CA PHE A 98 -30.46 -14.12 -32.80
C PHE A 98 -31.82 -14.71 -33.21
N GLN A 99 -31.86 -16.01 -33.49
CA GLN A 99 -33.10 -16.69 -33.86
C GLN A 99 -33.80 -17.26 -32.62
N PRO A 100 -35.15 -17.29 -32.59
CA PRO A 100 -35.87 -18.01 -31.54
C PRO A 100 -35.36 -19.44 -31.36
N GLY A 101 -35.12 -19.84 -30.12
CA GLY A 101 -34.55 -21.14 -29.77
C GLY A 101 -33.02 -21.25 -29.85
N ASP A 102 -32.30 -20.20 -30.31
CA ASP A 102 -30.86 -20.10 -30.09
C ASP A 102 -30.55 -20.03 -28.58
N GLU A 103 -29.31 -20.35 -28.21
CA GLU A 103 -28.90 -20.53 -26.82
C GLU A 103 -27.91 -19.45 -26.36
N VAL A 104 -28.12 -18.93 -25.15
CA VAL A 104 -27.21 -18.03 -24.45
C VAL A 104 -26.77 -18.70 -23.16
N ILE A 105 -25.45 -18.78 -22.93
CA ILE A 105 -24.87 -19.37 -21.72
C ILE A 105 -24.40 -18.25 -20.79
N LEU A 106 -24.94 -18.23 -19.56
CA LEU A 106 -24.65 -17.20 -18.56
C LEU A 106 -23.97 -17.82 -17.34
N SER A 107 -22.81 -17.29 -16.96
CA SER A 107 -22.17 -17.61 -15.68
C SER A 107 -23.08 -17.26 -14.50
N SER A 108 -23.23 -18.21 -13.55
CA SER A 108 -23.99 -18.00 -12.32
C SER A 108 -23.23 -17.21 -11.25
N ILE A 109 -21.95 -16.90 -11.48
CA ILE A 109 -21.09 -16.20 -10.51
C ILE A 109 -20.76 -14.75 -10.89
N ASP A 110 -21.32 -14.29 -12.00
CA ASP A 110 -21.12 -12.94 -12.50
C ASP A 110 -21.86 -11.90 -11.66
N HIS A 111 -21.35 -10.67 -11.74
CA HIS A 111 -22.03 -9.48 -11.28
C HIS A 111 -23.29 -9.23 -12.14
N GLU A 112 -24.38 -8.72 -11.56
CA GLU A 112 -25.68 -8.55 -12.25
C GLU A 112 -25.59 -7.70 -13.53
N ALA A 113 -24.61 -6.79 -13.61
CA ALA A 113 -24.30 -6.01 -14.81
C ALA A 113 -24.04 -6.88 -16.05
N ASN A 114 -23.44 -8.06 -15.89
CA ASN A 114 -23.18 -9.04 -16.95
C ASN A 114 -24.21 -10.18 -16.97
N ILE A 115 -25.41 -9.97 -16.41
CA ILE A 115 -26.51 -10.95 -16.42
C ILE A 115 -27.78 -10.31 -16.99
N ALA A 116 -28.27 -9.23 -16.35
CA ALA A 116 -29.56 -8.63 -16.67
C ALA A 116 -29.74 -8.21 -18.15
N PRO A 117 -28.71 -7.69 -18.86
CA PRO A 117 -28.82 -7.38 -20.29
C PRO A 117 -29.12 -8.62 -21.14
N TRP A 118 -28.48 -9.74 -20.82
CA TRP A 118 -28.57 -10.98 -21.60
C TRP A 118 -29.85 -11.74 -21.32
N VAL A 119 -30.32 -11.74 -20.06
CA VAL A 119 -31.65 -12.26 -19.71
C VAL A 119 -32.74 -11.50 -20.48
N SER A 120 -32.65 -10.17 -20.51
CA SER A 120 -33.61 -9.34 -21.26
C SER A 120 -33.52 -9.55 -22.77
N LEU A 121 -32.33 -9.75 -23.33
CA LEU A 121 -32.16 -10.15 -24.72
C LEU A 121 -32.84 -11.49 -25.00
N ALA A 122 -32.61 -12.49 -24.15
CA ALA A 122 -33.18 -13.82 -24.29
C ALA A 122 -34.71 -13.80 -24.23
N GLU A 123 -35.30 -13.06 -23.31
CA GLU A 123 -36.75 -12.89 -23.22
C GLU A 123 -37.34 -12.26 -24.49
N ARG A 124 -36.73 -11.17 -24.99
CA ARG A 124 -37.24 -10.45 -26.17
C ARG A 124 -37.15 -11.26 -27.46
N GLN A 125 -36.14 -12.13 -27.57
CA GLN A 125 -35.88 -12.92 -28.78
C GLN A 125 -36.22 -14.41 -28.63
N GLN A 126 -36.85 -14.80 -27.51
CA GLN A 126 -37.26 -16.19 -27.24
C GLN A 126 -36.07 -17.16 -27.29
N LEU A 127 -34.95 -16.78 -26.67
CA LEU A 127 -33.73 -17.58 -26.59
C LEU A 127 -33.77 -18.50 -25.37
N THR A 128 -33.03 -19.61 -25.44
CA THR A 128 -32.85 -20.52 -24.31
C THR A 128 -31.66 -20.07 -23.47
N ILE A 129 -31.88 -19.78 -22.19
CA ILE A 129 -30.80 -19.51 -21.23
C ILE A 129 -30.29 -20.83 -20.65
N LYS A 130 -28.97 -21.03 -20.71
CA LYS A 130 -28.26 -22.10 -19.99
C LYS A 130 -27.40 -21.48 -18.91
N TRP A 131 -27.58 -21.90 -17.66
CA TRP A 131 -26.77 -21.40 -16.54
C TRP A 131 -25.48 -22.21 -16.40
N TRP A 132 -24.35 -21.54 -16.54
CA TRP A 132 -23.04 -22.10 -16.29
C TRP A 132 -22.67 -21.94 -14.81
N LYS A 133 -22.65 -23.07 -14.11
CA LYS A 133 -22.34 -23.15 -12.69
C LYS A 133 -20.95 -23.80 -12.51
N PRO A 134 -20.09 -23.27 -11.61
CA PRO A 134 -18.87 -23.96 -11.22
C PRO A 134 -19.16 -25.37 -10.69
N ALA A 135 -18.30 -26.33 -10.99
CA ALA A 135 -18.45 -27.70 -10.49
C ALA A 135 -18.31 -27.81 -8.95
N SER A 136 -17.48 -26.94 -8.35
CA SER A 136 -17.24 -26.91 -6.90
C SER A 136 -17.88 -25.70 -6.24
N THR A 137 -18.47 -25.91 -5.06
CA THR A 137 -18.87 -24.84 -4.14
C THR A 137 -17.75 -24.44 -3.17
N ASP A 138 -16.73 -25.29 -3.01
CA ASP A 138 -15.47 -24.95 -2.33
C ASP A 138 -14.53 -24.31 -3.35
N GLN A 139 -14.20 -23.03 -3.15
CA GLN A 139 -13.38 -22.21 -4.05
C GLN A 139 -13.89 -22.21 -5.52
N PRO A 140 -15.13 -21.71 -5.76
CA PRO A 140 -15.78 -21.81 -7.05
C PRO A 140 -14.98 -21.12 -8.17
N ARG A 141 -14.81 -21.84 -9.29
CA ARG A 141 -14.10 -21.36 -10.47
C ARG A 141 -14.80 -21.79 -11.75
N LEU A 142 -14.90 -20.89 -12.72
CA LEU A 142 -15.33 -21.21 -14.08
C LEU A 142 -14.19 -21.87 -14.86
N LEU A 143 -14.44 -23.06 -15.38
CA LEU A 143 -13.49 -23.85 -16.18
C LEU A 143 -14.07 -24.16 -17.57
N ALA A 144 -13.22 -24.14 -18.60
CA ALA A 144 -13.64 -24.50 -19.95
C ALA A 144 -14.27 -25.90 -20.01
N THR A 145 -13.78 -26.85 -19.20
CA THR A 145 -14.34 -28.21 -19.08
C THR A 145 -15.77 -28.23 -18.55
N ASP A 146 -16.11 -27.32 -17.62
CA ASP A 146 -17.47 -27.20 -17.07
C ASP A 146 -18.44 -26.62 -18.11
N LEU A 147 -17.91 -25.89 -19.09
CA LEU A 147 -18.66 -25.24 -20.15
C LEU A 147 -18.98 -26.20 -21.32
N GLU A 148 -18.12 -27.18 -21.60
CA GLU A 148 -18.24 -28.10 -22.75
C GLU A 148 -19.62 -28.77 -22.84
N ALA A 149 -20.16 -29.24 -21.71
CA ALA A 149 -21.48 -29.90 -21.67
C ALA A 149 -22.67 -28.96 -21.97
N LEU A 150 -22.46 -27.64 -21.88
CA LEU A 150 -23.49 -26.63 -22.16
C LEU A 150 -23.47 -26.17 -23.63
N LEU A 151 -22.33 -26.30 -24.30
CA LEU A 151 -22.13 -25.84 -25.66
C LEU A 151 -22.90 -26.70 -26.67
N SER A 152 -23.41 -26.05 -27.73
CA SER A 152 -24.07 -26.73 -28.84
C SER A 152 -23.96 -25.88 -30.13
N PRO A 153 -24.33 -26.45 -31.30
CA PRO A 153 -24.44 -25.66 -32.54
C PRO A 153 -25.45 -24.50 -32.45
N ARG A 154 -26.35 -24.47 -31.45
CA ARG A 154 -27.29 -23.37 -31.20
C ARG A 154 -26.76 -22.31 -30.25
N THR A 155 -25.61 -22.53 -29.60
CA THR A 155 -24.99 -21.50 -28.75
C THR A 155 -24.62 -20.28 -29.60
N ARG A 156 -25.05 -19.09 -29.18
CA ARG A 156 -24.75 -17.82 -29.86
C ARG A 156 -23.95 -16.85 -29.01
N LEU A 157 -24.08 -16.94 -27.70
CA LEU A 157 -23.40 -16.06 -26.75
C LEU A 157 -23.05 -16.83 -25.49
N VAL A 158 -21.81 -16.68 -25.02
CA VAL A 158 -21.33 -17.16 -23.73
C VAL A 158 -20.79 -15.98 -22.95
N THR A 159 -21.23 -15.82 -21.69
CA THR A 159 -20.84 -14.68 -20.86
C THR A 159 -20.22 -15.14 -19.55
N CYS A 160 -19.13 -14.48 -19.15
CA CYS A 160 -18.48 -14.70 -17.86
C CYS A 160 -17.69 -13.48 -17.41
N THR A 161 -17.30 -13.44 -16.13
CA THR A 161 -16.31 -12.49 -15.64
C THR A 161 -14.88 -13.00 -15.83
N HIS A 162 -13.92 -12.11 -16.04
CA HIS A 162 -12.49 -12.44 -16.07
C HIS A 162 -11.96 -12.70 -14.65
N ALA A 163 -12.39 -11.90 -13.67
CA ALA A 163 -12.13 -12.13 -12.26
C ALA A 163 -13.37 -11.81 -11.44
N SER A 164 -13.72 -12.67 -10.48
CA SER A 164 -14.88 -12.43 -9.64
C SER A 164 -14.67 -11.24 -8.70
N ASN A 165 -15.64 -10.32 -8.65
CA ASN A 165 -15.65 -9.17 -7.72
C ASN A 165 -15.89 -9.55 -6.25
N ILE A 166 -16.20 -10.83 -5.99
CA ILE A 166 -16.35 -11.42 -4.66
C ILE A 166 -15.14 -12.31 -4.37
N LEU A 167 -14.90 -13.30 -5.23
CA LEU A 167 -13.96 -14.38 -4.94
C LEU A 167 -12.50 -13.98 -5.17
N GLY A 168 -12.27 -12.89 -5.90
CA GLY A 168 -10.96 -12.48 -6.44
C GLY A 168 -10.36 -13.49 -7.44
N THR A 169 -11.03 -14.61 -7.70
CA THR A 169 -10.51 -15.70 -8.52
C THR A 169 -10.45 -15.29 -9.98
N ILE A 170 -9.33 -15.59 -10.65
CA ILE A 170 -9.09 -15.34 -12.08
C ILE A 170 -9.51 -16.58 -12.89
N HIS A 171 -10.32 -16.35 -13.92
CA HIS A 171 -10.79 -17.37 -14.85
C HIS A 171 -9.92 -17.37 -16.11
N ASP A 172 -9.62 -18.56 -16.65
CA ASP A 172 -8.82 -18.68 -17.87
C ASP A 172 -9.69 -18.35 -19.10
N VAL A 173 -9.86 -17.06 -19.35
CA VAL A 173 -10.69 -16.53 -20.44
C VAL A 173 -10.18 -16.99 -21.80
N LYS A 174 -8.87 -17.21 -21.96
CA LYS A 174 -8.30 -17.71 -23.22
C LYS A 174 -8.74 -19.15 -23.50
N ALA A 175 -8.64 -20.03 -22.50
CA ALA A 175 -9.13 -21.40 -22.60
C ALA A 175 -10.64 -21.43 -22.84
N ILE A 176 -11.41 -20.58 -22.16
CA ILE A 176 -12.86 -20.45 -22.34
C ILE A 176 -13.19 -20.03 -23.77
N SER A 177 -12.58 -18.96 -24.28
CA SER A 177 -12.82 -18.49 -25.65
C SER A 177 -12.49 -19.55 -26.70
N THR A 178 -11.36 -20.25 -26.51
CA THR A 178 -10.93 -21.33 -27.39
C THR A 178 -11.96 -22.46 -27.43
N ALA A 179 -12.47 -22.90 -26.28
CA ALA A 179 -13.49 -23.95 -26.20
C ALA A 179 -14.82 -23.53 -26.88
N VAL A 180 -15.26 -22.28 -26.65
CA VAL A 180 -16.48 -21.75 -27.27
C VAL A 180 -16.36 -21.72 -28.80
N HIS A 181 -15.27 -21.16 -29.32
CA HIS A 181 -15.06 -21.03 -30.76
C HIS A 181 -14.79 -22.38 -31.44
N ALA A 182 -14.20 -23.34 -30.74
CA ALA A 182 -14.06 -24.71 -31.24
C ALA A 182 -15.42 -25.42 -31.37
N ALA A 183 -16.32 -25.25 -30.40
CA ALA A 183 -17.65 -25.84 -30.43
C ALA A 183 -18.58 -25.12 -31.44
N ASN A 184 -18.46 -23.81 -31.54
CA ASN A 184 -19.17 -23.00 -32.52
C ASN A 184 -18.36 -21.74 -32.90
N PRO A 185 -17.75 -21.69 -34.09
CA PRO A 185 -16.97 -20.53 -34.56
C PRO A 185 -17.78 -19.23 -34.70
N THR A 186 -19.10 -19.32 -34.63
CA THR A 186 -20.00 -18.17 -34.67
C THR A 186 -20.56 -17.78 -33.30
N ALA A 187 -20.28 -18.52 -32.23
CA ALA A 187 -20.66 -18.07 -30.89
C ALA A 187 -19.79 -16.89 -30.44
N LEU A 188 -20.40 -15.91 -29.79
CA LEU A 188 -19.73 -14.75 -29.22
C LEU A 188 -19.33 -15.03 -27.77
N VAL A 189 -18.16 -14.56 -27.36
CA VAL A 189 -17.68 -14.59 -25.97
C VAL A 189 -17.65 -13.16 -25.41
N ALA A 190 -18.49 -12.89 -24.40
CA ALA A 190 -18.58 -11.60 -23.74
C ALA A 190 -18.07 -11.64 -22.31
N VAL A 191 -17.05 -10.83 -22.02
CA VAL A 191 -16.33 -10.87 -20.76
C VAL A 191 -16.46 -9.57 -19.97
N ASP A 192 -16.88 -9.68 -18.72
CA ASP A 192 -16.81 -8.60 -17.72
C ASP A 192 -15.45 -8.63 -17.01
N ALA A 193 -14.67 -7.59 -17.21
CA ALA A 193 -13.33 -7.46 -16.65
C ALA A 193 -13.21 -6.33 -15.61
N VAL A 194 -14.33 -5.83 -15.09
CA VAL A 194 -14.35 -4.74 -14.10
C VAL A 194 -13.44 -5.02 -12.90
N ALA A 195 -13.38 -6.27 -12.44
CA ALA A 195 -12.54 -6.69 -11.31
C ALA A 195 -11.17 -7.28 -11.72
N TYR A 196 -10.85 -7.32 -13.02
CA TYR A 196 -9.54 -7.80 -13.51
C TYR A 196 -8.66 -6.65 -14.00
N ALA A 197 -9.25 -5.73 -14.78
CA ALA A 197 -8.55 -4.63 -15.43
C ALA A 197 -7.59 -3.84 -14.52
N PRO A 198 -7.94 -3.46 -13.27
CA PRO A 198 -7.01 -2.66 -12.46
C PRO A 198 -5.72 -3.37 -12.04
N HIS A 199 -5.69 -4.70 -12.13
CA HIS A 199 -4.66 -5.54 -11.52
C HIS A 199 -3.67 -6.11 -12.53
N ARG A 200 -4.08 -6.31 -13.79
CA ARG A 200 -3.25 -7.00 -14.79
C ARG A 200 -3.40 -6.35 -16.16
N ARG A 201 -2.35 -6.51 -16.98
CA ARG A 201 -2.40 -6.14 -18.40
C ARG A 201 -3.50 -6.94 -19.12
N VAL A 202 -4.25 -6.26 -19.96
CA VAL A 202 -5.30 -6.85 -20.80
C VAL A 202 -4.81 -6.90 -22.25
N ASP A 203 -5.01 -8.06 -22.88
CA ASP A 203 -4.82 -8.23 -24.31
C ASP A 203 -6.03 -8.96 -24.90
N VAL A 204 -7.00 -8.20 -25.44
CA VAL A 204 -8.24 -8.80 -25.95
C VAL A 204 -8.01 -9.69 -27.17
N ARG A 205 -6.86 -9.56 -27.86
CA ARG A 205 -6.50 -10.40 -29.00
C ARG A 205 -6.00 -11.75 -28.53
N ASP A 206 -5.06 -11.75 -27.58
CA ASP A 206 -4.51 -12.98 -27.02
C ASP A 206 -5.57 -13.79 -26.28
N LEU A 207 -6.47 -13.10 -25.57
CA LEU A 207 -7.61 -13.73 -24.88
C LEU A 207 -8.64 -14.34 -25.83
N GLY A 208 -8.63 -13.96 -27.12
CA GLY A 208 -9.55 -14.49 -28.11
C GLY A 208 -11.01 -14.09 -27.91
N VAL A 209 -11.31 -13.06 -27.10
CA VAL A 209 -12.68 -12.63 -26.80
C VAL A 209 -13.34 -11.84 -27.94
N ASP A 210 -14.67 -11.84 -27.99
CA ASP A 210 -15.44 -11.11 -28.99
C ASP A 210 -15.95 -9.76 -28.47
N ILE A 211 -16.24 -9.71 -27.17
CA ILE A 211 -16.72 -8.54 -26.42
C ILE A 211 -15.99 -8.50 -25.07
N TYR A 212 -15.51 -7.33 -24.65
CA TYR A 212 -14.81 -7.16 -23.38
C TYR A 212 -15.11 -5.79 -22.77
N ALA A 213 -15.47 -5.69 -21.50
CA ALA A 213 -15.81 -4.40 -20.89
C ALA A 213 -15.31 -4.25 -19.46
N PHE A 214 -14.96 -3.02 -19.09
CA PHE A 214 -14.61 -2.63 -17.72
C PHE A 214 -14.87 -1.14 -17.47
N SER A 215 -14.78 -0.73 -16.20
CA SER A 215 -15.01 0.65 -15.76
C SER A 215 -13.74 1.35 -15.30
N TRP A 216 -13.51 2.56 -15.79
CA TRP A 216 -12.32 3.37 -15.49
C TRP A 216 -12.26 3.87 -14.04
N TYR A 217 -13.40 4.03 -13.35
CA TYR A 217 -13.39 4.41 -11.93
C TYR A 217 -12.86 3.31 -11.00
N LYS A 218 -12.70 2.08 -11.52
CA LYS A 218 -11.96 1.02 -10.81
C LYS A 218 -10.51 0.91 -11.27
N VAL A 219 -10.16 1.58 -12.37
CA VAL A 219 -8.82 1.67 -12.94
C VAL A 219 -8.31 3.10 -12.77
N TYR A 220 -8.36 3.60 -11.53
CA TYR A 220 -7.70 4.84 -11.10
C TYR A 220 -8.15 6.13 -11.81
N GLY A 221 -9.25 6.06 -12.56
CA GLY A 221 -9.76 7.11 -13.44
C GLY A 221 -11.19 7.56 -13.12
N PRO A 222 -11.86 8.23 -14.06
CA PRO A 222 -13.20 8.79 -13.83
C PRO A 222 -14.33 7.77 -13.96
N HIS A 223 -15.54 8.17 -13.54
CA HIS A 223 -16.80 7.40 -13.66
C HIS A 223 -17.31 7.27 -15.11
N ILE A 224 -16.55 6.57 -15.93
CA ILE A 224 -16.91 6.09 -17.27
C ILE A 224 -16.46 4.63 -17.45
N SER A 225 -16.84 4.01 -18.56
CA SER A 225 -16.49 2.63 -18.90
C SER A 225 -16.14 2.50 -20.37
N VAL A 226 -15.47 1.41 -20.69
CA VAL A 226 -15.12 1.03 -22.06
C VAL A 226 -15.71 -0.33 -22.38
N LEU A 227 -16.19 -0.49 -23.60
CA LEU A 227 -16.56 -1.77 -24.18
C LEU A 227 -15.82 -1.93 -25.50
N TYR A 228 -15.18 -3.08 -25.65
CA TYR A 228 -14.58 -3.60 -26.86
C TYR A 228 -15.56 -4.53 -27.57
N ALA A 229 -15.63 -4.43 -28.89
CA ALA A 229 -16.26 -5.44 -29.75
C ALA A 229 -15.42 -5.64 -31.03
N ARG A 230 -15.07 -6.89 -31.31
CA ARG A 230 -14.18 -7.27 -32.41
C ARG A 230 -14.70 -6.78 -33.78
N ALA A 231 -13.84 -6.08 -34.52
CA ALA A 231 -14.15 -5.62 -35.87
C ALA A 231 -14.30 -6.80 -36.85
N GLY A 232 -15.10 -6.59 -37.91
CA GLY A 232 -15.32 -7.57 -38.99
C GLY A 232 -16.16 -8.82 -38.62
N THR A 233 -16.26 -9.16 -37.33
CA THR A 233 -16.99 -10.34 -36.84
C THR A 233 -18.14 -9.93 -35.92
N THR A 234 -17.85 -9.54 -34.68
CA THR A 234 -18.87 -9.09 -33.71
C THR A 234 -19.61 -7.87 -34.23
N GLN A 235 -18.87 -6.83 -34.62
CA GLN A 235 -19.49 -5.58 -35.10
C GLN A 235 -20.34 -5.77 -36.36
N ALA A 236 -20.01 -6.73 -37.23
CA ALA A 236 -20.79 -7.01 -38.44
C ALA A 236 -22.18 -7.56 -38.13
N ARG A 237 -22.38 -8.11 -36.94
CA ARG A 237 -23.66 -8.68 -36.47
C ARG A 237 -24.48 -7.73 -35.61
N MET A 238 -23.95 -6.54 -35.35
CA MET A 238 -24.60 -5.51 -34.56
C MET A 238 -25.39 -4.57 -35.47
N GLY A 239 -26.66 -4.33 -35.10
CA GLY A 239 -27.39 -3.13 -35.50
C GLY A 239 -26.77 -1.85 -34.92
N SER A 240 -27.31 -0.70 -35.30
CA SER A 240 -26.88 0.60 -34.78
C SER A 240 -27.95 1.21 -33.88
N LEU A 241 -27.54 1.70 -32.72
CA LEU A 241 -28.34 2.61 -31.88
C LEU A 241 -27.99 4.09 -32.12
N GLY A 242 -26.90 4.35 -32.86
CA GLY A 242 -26.51 5.71 -33.23
C GLY A 242 -27.55 6.41 -34.10
N HIS A 243 -27.45 7.73 -34.18
CA HIS A 243 -28.34 8.54 -35.02
C HIS A 243 -28.31 8.10 -36.49
N PHE A 244 -29.46 8.17 -37.17
CA PHE A 244 -29.64 7.68 -38.54
C PHE A 244 -28.69 8.33 -39.58
N PHE A 245 -28.15 9.52 -39.27
CA PHE A 245 -27.26 10.27 -40.16
C PHE A 245 -25.76 10.00 -39.88
N ASN A 246 -25.42 9.33 -38.77
CA ASN A 246 -24.04 9.00 -38.45
C ASN A 246 -23.59 7.76 -39.26
N PRO A 247 -22.33 7.72 -39.72
CA PRO A 247 -21.80 6.53 -40.38
C PRO A 247 -21.78 5.36 -39.41
N HIS A 248 -22.11 4.14 -39.83
CA HIS A 248 -22.11 2.95 -38.96
C HIS A 248 -20.76 2.19 -39.00
N ALA A 249 -19.65 2.92 -39.14
CA ALA A 249 -18.34 2.36 -39.42
C ALA A 249 -17.59 1.87 -38.16
N THR A 250 -17.67 2.61 -37.05
CA THR A 250 -16.97 2.31 -35.80
C THR A 250 -17.93 1.81 -34.72
N LEU A 251 -17.39 1.16 -33.68
CA LEU A 251 -18.19 0.75 -32.53
C LEU A 251 -18.84 1.94 -31.81
N GLU A 252 -18.11 3.05 -31.66
CA GLU A 252 -18.66 4.28 -31.11
C GLU A 252 -19.85 4.77 -31.94
N ASN A 253 -19.78 4.76 -33.28
CA ASN A 253 -20.93 5.23 -34.05
C ASN A 253 -22.15 4.30 -33.91
N LYS A 254 -21.94 3.01 -33.67
CA LYS A 254 -23.01 2.03 -33.48
C LYS A 254 -23.64 2.08 -32.09
N LEU A 255 -22.83 2.27 -31.04
CA LEU A 255 -23.26 2.15 -29.64
C LEU A 255 -23.20 3.44 -28.82
N GLY A 256 -22.38 4.41 -29.22
CA GLY A 256 -22.22 5.70 -28.57
C GLY A 256 -23.46 6.55 -28.85
N LEU A 257 -24.39 6.57 -27.89
CA LEU A 257 -25.66 7.31 -27.95
C LEU A 257 -25.48 8.84 -27.87
N ALA A 258 -24.44 9.40 -28.50
CA ALA A 258 -24.09 10.81 -28.56
C ALA A 258 -23.95 11.55 -27.21
N GLY A 259 -23.75 10.80 -26.11
CA GLY A 259 -23.68 11.32 -24.74
C GLY A 259 -22.33 11.12 -24.06
N ALA A 260 -21.23 11.29 -24.79
CA ALA A 260 -19.90 11.10 -24.21
C ALA A 260 -19.52 12.30 -23.31
N SER A 261 -19.11 12.00 -22.07
CA SER A 261 -18.52 12.97 -21.15
C SER A 261 -17.08 13.28 -21.59
N TYR A 262 -16.91 14.23 -22.50
CA TYR A 262 -15.63 14.54 -23.15
C TYR A 262 -14.51 14.82 -22.14
N GLU A 263 -14.82 15.54 -21.08
CA GLU A 263 -13.94 15.86 -19.98
C GLU A 263 -13.42 14.60 -19.27
N LEU A 264 -14.28 13.61 -19.05
CA LEU A 264 -13.90 12.35 -18.41
C LEU A 264 -13.07 11.48 -19.35
N VAL A 265 -13.39 11.46 -20.64
CA VAL A 265 -12.59 10.76 -21.67
C VAL A 265 -11.18 11.34 -21.72
N SER A 266 -11.03 12.67 -21.60
CA SER A 266 -9.72 13.32 -21.58
C SER A 266 -8.85 12.95 -20.36
N GLY A 267 -9.43 12.34 -19.31
CA GLY A 267 -8.69 11.82 -18.17
C GLY A 267 -8.00 10.48 -18.41
N ILE A 268 -8.44 9.68 -19.38
CA ILE A 268 -7.91 8.33 -19.63
C ILE A 268 -6.40 8.30 -19.95
N PRO A 269 -5.84 9.21 -20.78
CA PRO A 269 -4.41 9.21 -21.08
C PRO A 269 -3.54 9.27 -19.81
N ALA A 270 -3.95 10.05 -18.81
CA ALA A 270 -3.23 10.18 -17.54
C ALA A 270 -3.19 8.85 -16.76
N VAL A 271 -4.28 8.07 -16.78
CA VAL A 271 -4.33 6.72 -16.20
C VAL A 271 -3.33 5.80 -16.89
N THR A 272 -3.39 5.75 -18.22
CA THR A 272 -2.52 4.83 -19.00
C THR A 272 -1.04 5.18 -18.86
N ALA A 273 -0.70 6.47 -18.86
CA ALA A 273 0.67 6.94 -18.65
C ALA A 273 1.18 6.58 -17.25
N TYR A 274 0.34 6.73 -16.22
CA TYR A 274 0.69 6.32 -14.86
C TYR A 274 0.97 4.82 -14.76
N LEU A 275 0.09 3.98 -15.30
CA LEU A 275 0.25 2.52 -15.25
C LEU A 275 1.47 2.04 -16.05
N GLU A 276 1.76 2.67 -17.20
CA GLU A 276 2.98 2.42 -17.96
C GLU A 276 4.23 2.83 -17.17
N GLY A 277 4.19 3.98 -16.47
CA GLY A 277 5.31 4.48 -15.67
C GLY A 277 5.60 3.66 -14.40
N VAL A 278 4.57 3.17 -13.70
CA VAL A 278 4.74 2.32 -12.52
C VAL A 278 5.13 0.89 -12.90
N GLY A 279 4.57 0.38 -14.00
CA GLY A 279 4.85 -0.95 -14.53
C GLY A 279 4.04 -2.08 -13.87
N TRP A 280 3.55 -3.00 -14.70
CA TRP A 280 2.69 -4.11 -14.25
C TRP A 280 3.40 -5.12 -13.34
N GLU A 281 4.69 -5.37 -13.53
CA GLU A 281 5.45 -6.30 -12.67
C GLU A 281 5.51 -5.80 -11.23
N GLY A 282 5.75 -4.51 -11.03
CA GLY A 282 5.78 -3.87 -9.72
C GLY A 282 4.41 -3.90 -9.03
N ILE A 283 3.35 -3.58 -9.79
CA ILE A 283 1.95 -3.67 -9.34
C ILE A 283 1.63 -5.10 -8.88
N MET A 284 1.90 -6.10 -9.74
CA MET A 284 1.60 -7.49 -9.46
C MET A 284 2.34 -8.01 -8.22
N LYS A 285 3.62 -7.64 -8.08
CA LYS A 285 4.43 -8.02 -6.92
C LYS A 285 3.85 -7.42 -5.63
N GLN A 286 3.58 -6.10 -5.61
CA GLN A 286 3.01 -5.43 -4.45
C GLN A 286 1.65 -6.03 -4.06
N GLU A 287 0.78 -6.27 -5.04
CA GLU A 287 -0.53 -6.87 -4.79
C GLU A 287 -0.44 -8.31 -4.26
N ALA A 288 0.55 -9.08 -4.70
CA ALA A 288 0.82 -10.43 -4.20
C ALA A 288 1.29 -10.41 -2.73
N GLU A 289 2.17 -9.46 -2.37
CA GLU A 289 2.64 -9.26 -0.99
C GLU A 289 1.46 -8.88 -0.07
N LEU A 290 0.68 -7.86 -0.44
CA LEU A 290 -0.49 -7.41 0.32
C LEU A 290 -1.51 -8.52 0.57
N GLN A 291 -1.91 -9.23 -0.49
CA GLN A 291 -2.90 -10.30 -0.34
C GLN A 291 -2.32 -11.51 0.40
N GLY A 292 -1.01 -11.77 0.27
CA GLY A 292 -0.31 -12.83 0.98
C GLY A 292 -0.43 -12.68 2.49
N THR A 293 -0.12 -11.48 3.00
CA THR A 293 -0.24 -11.15 4.43
C THR A 293 -1.65 -11.40 4.98
N LEU A 294 -2.69 -10.93 4.26
CA LEU A 294 -4.07 -11.14 4.69
C LEU A 294 -4.47 -12.63 4.60
N LEU A 295 -4.10 -13.32 3.52
CA LEU A 295 -4.47 -14.71 3.31
C LEU A 295 -3.80 -15.65 4.31
N GLU A 296 -2.53 -15.41 4.67
CA GLU A 296 -1.84 -16.18 5.69
C GLU A 296 -2.57 -16.09 7.03
N TYR A 297 -2.92 -14.88 7.46
CA TYR A 297 -3.69 -14.66 8.68
C TYR A 297 -5.06 -15.35 8.65
N LEU A 298 -5.83 -15.20 7.57
CA LEU A 298 -7.17 -15.77 7.46
C LEU A 298 -7.13 -17.31 7.35
N ASN A 299 -6.16 -17.89 6.64
CA ASN A 299 -5.99 -19.34 6.54
C ASN A 299 -5.56 -19.96 7.87
N GLY A 300 -4.82 -19.23 8.72
CA GLY A 300 -4.42 -19.68 10.05
C GLY A 300 -5.56 -19.72 11.08
N ARG A 301 -6.75 -19.23 10.73
CA ARG A 301 -7.89 -19.11 11.64
C ARG A 301 -8.94 -20.20 11.39
N GLY A 302 -9.15 -21.05 12.40
CA GLY A 302 -10.16 -22.12 12.34
C GLY A 302 -11.61 -21.66 12.37
N ASP A 303 -11.87 -20.38 12.67
CA ASP A 303 -13.19 -19.76 12.70
C ASP A 303 -13.53 -18.96 11.42
N VAL A 304 -12.60 -18.86 10.46
CA VAL A 304 -12.78 -18.10 9.22
C VAL A 304 -13.03 -19.05 8.04
N THR A 305 -13.92 -18.66 7.13
CA THR A 305 -14.08 -19.32 5.83
C THR A 305 -13.85 -18.33 4.70
N ILE A 306 -12.76 -18.51 3.98
CA ILE A 306 -12.43 -17.74 2.77
C ILE A 306 -13.33 -18.20 1.62
N ARG A 307 -13.92 -17.24 0.91
CA ARG A 307 -14.81 -17.44 -0.24
C ARG A 307 -14.04 -17.17 -1.53
N GLY A 308 -13.44 -18.22 -2.09
CA GLY A 308 -12.57 -18.16 -3.28
C GLY A 308 -11.20 -18.76 -3.02
N GLU A 309 -10.31 -18.68 -4.02
CA GLU A 309 -8.93 -19.22 -3.99
C GLU A 309 -8.18 -18.91 -2.68
N ARG A 310 -7.56 -19.89 -2.02
CA ARG A 310 -6.83 -19.63 -0.75
C ARG A 310 -5.38 -19.21 -0.97
N SER A 311 -4.86 -19.42 -2.18
CA SER A 311 -3.52 -19.01 -2.59
C SER A 311 -3.40 -17.50 -2.83
N ALA A 312 -2.23 -16.95 -2.51
CA ALA A 312 -1.82 -15.59 -2.85
C ALA A 312 -1.17 -15.49 -4.25
N ASP A 313 -1.12 -16.58 -5.02
CA ASP A 313 -0.56 -16.59 -6.37
C ASP A 313 -1.34 -15.65 -7.30
N GLY A 314 -0.67 -14.59 -7.73
CA GLY A 314 -1.22 -13.55 -8.59
C GLY A 314 -1.67 -14.01 -9.97
N LYS A 315 -1.41 -15.27 -10.37
CA LYS A 315 -1.94 -15.91 -11.59
C LYS A 315 -3.36 -16.43 -11.44
N VAL A 316 -3.77 -16.79 -10.23
CA VAL A 316 -5.09 -17.41 -9.96
C VAL A 316 -6.01 -16.48 -9.20
N ARG A 317 -5.49 -15.38 -8.65
CA ARG A 317 -6.27 -14.41 -7.88
C ARG A 317 -5.77 -12.96 -8.02
N VAL A 318 -6.71 -12.02 -7.96
CA VAL A 318 -6.50 -10.58 -7.71
C VAL A 318 -6.71 -10.28 -6.21
N PRO A 319 -6.14 -9.20 -5.63
CA PRO A 319 -6.20 -8.87 -4.20
C PRO A 319 -7.60 -8.43 -3.68
N THR A 320 -8.66 -9.10 -4.09
CA THR A 320 -10.02 -9.04 -3.53
C THR A 320 -10.28 -10.32 -2.75
N VAL A 321 -10.33 -10.20 -1.43
CA VAL A 321 -10.48 -11.33 -0.50
C VAL A 321 -11.82 -11.21 0.22
N SER A 322 -12.70 -12.19 -0.02
CA SER A 322 -13.95 -12.33 0.69
C SER A 322 -13.91 -13.48 1.68
N PHE A 323 -14.53 -13.28 2.85
CA PHE A 323 -14.61 -14.30 3.89
C PHE A 323 -15.84 -14.10 4.78
N THR A 324 -16.13 -15.13 5.57
CA THR A 324 -17.13 -15.10 6.65
C THR A 324 -16.47 -15.57 7.94
N VAL A 325 -16.91 -15.07 9.09
CA VAL A 325 -16.36 -15.44 10.41
C VAL A 325 -17.43 -16.13 11.23
N LYS A 326 -17.13 -17.31 11.77
CA LYS A 326 -18.08 -18.09 12.58
C LYS A 326 -18.48 -17.28 13.81
N GLY A 327 -19.79 -17.14 14.01
CA GLY A 327 -20.35 -16.41 15.14
C GLY A 327 -20.50 -14.90 14.92
N TRP A 328 -20.15 -14.38 13.73
CA TRP A 328 -20.34 -13.00 13.34
C TRP A 328 -21.24 -12.89 12.11
N ASP A 329 -22.17 -11.94 12.13
CA ASP A 329 -22.80 -11.42 10.93
C ASP A 329 -21.79 -10.49 10.19
N SER A 330 -21.72 -10.57 8.87
CA SER A 330 -20.75 -9.84 8.05
C SER A 330 -20.92 -8.34 8.17
N ARG A 331 -22.18 -7.85 8.31
CA ARG A 331 -22.46 -6.44 8.56
C ARG A 331 -21.94 -6.02 9.91
N GLU A 332 -22.29 -6.78 10.94
CA GLU A 332 -21.93 -6.47 12.32
C GLU A 332 -20.41 -6.40 12.48
N LEU A 333 -19.67 -7.32 11.85
CA LEU A 333 -18.21 -7.32 11.86
C LEU A 333 -17.66 -6.03 11.24
N VAL A 334 -18.10 -5.68 10.03
CA VAL A 334 -17.62 -4.47 9.33
C VAL A 334 -17.94 -3.22 10.13
N GLU A 335 -19.19 -3.04 10.54
CA GLU A 335 -19.62 -1.85 11.29
C GLU A 335 -18.95 -1.76 12.67
N THR A 336 -18.51 -2.86 13.27
CA THR A 336 -17.73 -2.86 14.51
C THR A 336 -16.30 -2.39 14.25
N VAL A 337 -15.64 -2.90 13.20
CA VAL A 337 -14.27 -2.46 12.87
C VAL A 337 -14.23 -0.99 12.44
N GLU A 338 -15.24 -0.51 11.71
CA GLU A 338 -15.35 0.90 11.32
C GLU A 338 -15.55 1.85 12.51
N LYS A 339 -16.13 1.39 13.62
CA LYS A 339 -16.25 2.19 14.86
C LYS A 339 -14.92 2.33 15.59
N GLU A 340 -14.12 1.28 15.60
CA GLU A 340 -12.87 1.20 16.36
C GLU A 340 -11.64 1.64 15.56
N THR A 341 -11.75 1.72 14.23
CA THR A 341 -10.59 1.93 13.34
C THR A 341 -10.91 2.84 12.15
N ARG A 342 -9.88 3.21 11.40
CA ARG A 342 -10.00 3.93 10.12
C ARG A 342 -10.03 3.00 8.90
N PHE A 343 -10.24 1.68 9.07
CA PHE A 343 -10.28 0.75 7.95
C PHE A 343 -11.65 0.76 7.26
N GLY A 344 -11.66 1.07 5.96
CA GLY A 344 -12.86 1.07 5.13
C GLY A 344 -12.88 -0.16 4.22
N PHE A 345 -13.73 -1.12 4.54
CA PHE A 345 -14.03 -2.31 3.74
C PHE A 345 -15.52 -2.62 3.89
N ARG A 346 -16.06 -3.56 3.12
CA ARG A 346 -17.52 -3.68 2.99
C ARG A 346 -18.02 -5.09 3.22
N TRP A 347 -19.34 -5.17 3.38
CA TRP A 347 -20.07 -6.43 3.43
C TRP A 347 -21.21 -6.49 2.40
N GLY A 348 -21.73 -7.69 2.17
CA GLY A 348 -22.95 -7.95 1.39
C GLY A 348 -22.70 -8.78 0.14
N ALA A 349 -23.64 -8.72 -0.81
CA ALA A 349 -23.60 -9.54 -2.03
C ALA A 349 -22.92 -8.87 -3.23
N PHE A 350 -22.62 -7.57 -3.15
CA PHE A 350 -21.96 -6.78 -4.20
C PHE A 350 -22.51 -7.02 -5.62
N TYR A 351 -23.85 -7.09 -5.72
CA TYR A 351 -24.62 -7.40 -6.93
C TYR A 351 -24.33 -8.77 -7.60
N SER A 352 -23.63 -9.67 -6.91
CA SER A 352 -23.40 -11.06 -7.34
C SER A 352 -24.35 -11.99 -6.56
N ASN A 353 -25.65 -11.68 -6.59
CA ASN A 353 -26.66 -12.32 -5.75
C ASN A 353 -26.78 -13.83 -5.98
N ARG A 354 -26.63 -14.31 -7.22
CA ARG A 354 -26.68 -15.75 -7.53
C ARG A 354 -25.51 -16.50 -6.91
N LEU A 355 -24.29 -15.96 -7.01
CA LEU A 355 -23.11 -16.49 -6.33
C LEU A 355 -23.36 -16.58 -4.82
N VAL A 356 -23.77 -15.47 -4.21
CA VAL A 356 -23.82 -15.36 -2.74
C VAL A 356 -24.99 -16.15 -2.15
N ASN A 357 -26.17 -16.09 -2.78
CA ASN A 357 -27.36 -16.73 -2.25
C ASN A 357 -27.48 -18.20 -2.68
N GLU A 358 -27.25 -18.50 -3.96
CA GLU A 358 -27.53 -19.84 -4.51
C GLU A 358 -26.32 -20.76 -4.42
N LEU A 359 -25.11 -20.26 -4.68
CA LEU A 359 -23.90 -21.10 -4.69
C LEU A 359 -23.23 -21.18 -3.31
N LEU A 360 -23.08 -20.03 -2.63
CA LEU A 360 -22.43 -19.97 -1.31
C LEU A 360 -23.41 -20.16 -0.14
N GLY A 361 -24.71 -20.01 -0.38
CA GLY A 361 -25.75 -20.22 0.64
C GLY A 361 -25.74 -19.20 1.78
N LEU A 362 -25.29 -17.96 1.53
CA LEU A 362 -25.07 -16.94 2.58
C LEU A 362 -26.26 -15.99 2.77
N GLY A 363 -27.22 -16.00 1.84
CA GLY A 363 -28.40 -15.15 1.91
C GLY A 363 -28.07 -13.66 2.04
N LYS A 364 -28.88 -12.94 2.81
CA LYS A 364 -28.78 -11.48 2.97
C LYS A 364 -27.52 -10.99 3.70
N ASP A 365 -26.87 -11.86 4.47
CA ASP A 365 -25.65 -11.54 5.22
C ASP A 365 -24.48 -11.30 4.26
N GLY A 366 -24.34 -12.19 3.27
CA GLY A 366 -23.33 -12.08 2.24
C GLY A 366 -21.93 -12.41 2.75
N VAL A 367 -20.95 -11.59 2.39
CA VAL A 367 -19.55 -11.78 2.78
C VAL A 367 -18.97 -10.48 3.32
N VAL A 368 -17.94 -10.56 4.16
CA VAL A 368 -16.97 -9.47 4.34
C VAL A 368 -16.06 -9.47 3.10
N ARG A 369 -15.77 -8.31 2.53
CA ARG A 369 -14.86 -8.16 1.38
C ARG A 369 -13.84 -7.06 1.64
N VAL A 370 -12.57 -7.47 1.64
CA VAL A 370 -11.40 -6.60 1.68
C VAL A 370 -10.78 -6.62 0.28
N SER A 371 -10.60 -5.46 -0.32
CA SER A 371 -10.08 -5.32 -1.69
C SER A 371 -8.97 -4.28 -1.74
N MET A 372 -7.77 -4.75 -2.04
CA MET A 372 -6.55 -3.95 -2.08
C MET A 372 -6.11 -3.72 -3.52
N VAL A 373 -5.26 -2.73 -3.73
CA VAL A 373 -4.55 -2.42 -4.98
C VAL A 373 -3.14 -1.96 -4.64
N HIS A 374 -2.32 -1.72 -5.66
CA HIS A 374 -0.89 -1.44 -5.50
C HIS A 374 -0.52 -0.19 -4.70
N TYR A 375 -1.42 0.78 -4.49
CA TYR A 375 -1.15 1.92 -3.60
C TYR A 375 -1.46 1.66 -2.12
N ASN A 376 -2.08 0.52 -1.81
CA ASN A 376 -2.16 0.06 -0.43
C ASN A 376 -0.76 -0.36 0.03
N THR A 377 -0.45 -0.03 1.27
CA THR A 377 0.85 -0.33 1.86
C THR A 377 0.77 -1.57 2.70
N ASP A 378 1.80 -2.40 2.59
CA ASP A 378 2.08 -3.36 3.63
C ASP A 378 2.83 -2.62 4.74
N THR A 379 2.33 -2.71 5.97
CA THR A 379 3.09 -2.25 7.13
C THR A 379 4.22 -3.23 7.48
N SER A 380 4.30 -4.43 6.86
CA SER A 380 5.22 -5.52 7.21
C SER A 380 6.73 -5.23 7.22
N HIS A 381 7.21 -4.17 6.55
CA HIS A 381 8.63 -3.79 6.68
C HIS A 381 8.98 -3.37 8.11
N VAL A 382 7.97 -2.97 8.91
CA VAL A 382 8.01 -2.83 10.36
C VAL A 382 6.67 -3.32 10.92
N SER A 383 6.63 -4.57 11.41
CA SER A 383 5.40 -5.10 12.02
C SER A 383 5.05 -4.32 13.29
N TYR A 384 4.18 -3.30 13.18
CA TYR A 384 3.82 -2.45 14.32
C TYR A 384 3.00 -3.16 15.42
N SER A 385 2.59 -4.41 15.17
CA SER A 385 2.13 -5.33 16.22
C SER A 385 3.26 -5.88 17.12
N ARG A 386 4.53 -5.61 16.77
CA ARG A 386 5.74 -6.10 17.44
C ARG A 386 6.83 -5.03 17.61
N VAL A 387 6.69 -3.86 16.98
CA VAL A 387 7.64 -2.75 17.01
C VAL A 387 6.86 -1.45 17.20
N TYR A 388 7.36 -0.52 18.00
CA TYR A 388 6.72 0.78 18.22
C TYR A 388 6.68 1.61 16.92
N GLU A 389 5.53 2.23 16.62
CA GLU A 389 5.32 3.07 15.44
C GLU A 389 5.97 4.45 15.64
N PRO A 390 6.69 5.01 14.65
CA PRO A 390 7.16 6.39 14.74
C PRO A 390 5.99 7.35 14.97
N ALA A 391 6.07 8.17 16.02
CA ALA A 391 5.06 9.15 16.36
C ALA A 391 5.67 10.57 16.40
N GLU A 392 4.92 11.51 16.98
CA GLU A 392 5.31 12.92 17.14
C GLU A 392 6.71 13.09 17.78
N ASP A 393 7.06 12.18 18.70
CA ASP A 393 8.33 12.12 19.41
C ASP A 393 9.55 11.93 18.49
N SER A 394 9.43 11.00 17.55
CA SER A 394 10.46 10.65 16.57
C SER A 394 10.69 11.83 15.62
N PHE A 395 9.61 12.46 15.14
CA PHE A 395 9.72 13.63 14.27
C PHE A 395 10.31 14.85 15.00
N LEU A 396 9.97 15.04 16.28
CA LEU A 396 10.57 16.12 17.09
C LEU A 396 12.09 15.94 17.25
N LEU A 397 12.58 14.71 17.40
CA LEU A 397 14.02 14.40 17.44
C LEU A 397 14.71 14.74 16.11
N LEU A 398 14.11 14.37 14.99
CA LEU A 398 14.59 14.70 13.65
C LEU A 398 14.69 16.21 13.43
N ASP A 399 13.62 16.95 13.73
CA ASP A 399 13.56 18.41 13.59
C ASP A 399 14.58 19.11 14.49
N THR A 400 14.75 18.61 15.71
CA THR A 400 15.69 19.19 16.68
C THR A 400 17.13 18.97 16.24
N LEU A 401 17.52 17.74 15.88
CA LEU A 401 18.88 17.42 15.45
C LEU A 401 19.26 18.15 14.16
N SER A 402 18.31 18.32 13.23
CA SER A 402 18.52 19.02 11.96
C SER A 402 18.38 20.55 12.07
N SER A 403 18.02 21.08 13.24
CA SER A 403 17.93 22.52 13.44
C SER A 403 19.29 23.20 13.23
N PRO A 404 19.32 24.46 12.74
CA PRO A 404 20.58 25.17 12.50
C PRO A 404 21.47 25.29 13.75
N SER A 405 20.88 25.44 14.93
CA SER A 405 21.62 25.53 16.20
C SER A 405 22.28 24.21 16.59
N GLU A 406 21.57 23.09 16.43
CA GLU A 406 22.10 21.77 16.80
C GLU A 406 23.08 21.25 15.77
N THR A 407 22.82 21.47 14.48
CA THR A 407 23.79 21.17 13.42
C THR A 407 25.07 21.97 13.63
N ALA A 408 24.99 23.27 13.96
CA ALA A 408 26.17 24.08 14.25
C ALA A 408 26.94 23.56 15.48
N PHE A 409 26.22 23.13 16.53
CA PHE A 409 26.84 22.53 17.72
C PHE A 409 27.54 21.21 17.38
N LEU A 410 26.88 20.27 16.71
CA LEU A 410 27.44 18.97 16.36
C LEU A 410 28.64 19.12 15.41
N GLN A 411 28.56 20.01 14.43
CA GLN A 411 29.70 20.37 13.60
C GLN A 411 30.82 20.98 14.45
N GLN A 412 30.55 21.98 15.30
CA GLN A 412 31.61 22.56 16.14
C GLN A 412 32.28 21.53 17.06
N GLN A 413 31.50 20.57 17.57
CA GLN A 413 31.96 19.57 18.53
C GLN A 413 32.73 18.41 17.88
N PHE A 414 32.38 18.03 16.65
CA PHE A 414 32.88 16.82 15.99
C PHE A 414 33.52 17.04 14.61
N HIS A 415 33.50 18.26 14.06
CA HIS A 415 34.12 18.57 12.78
C HIS A 415 35.65 18.54 12.84
N ASN A 416 36.26 17.98 11.81
CA ASN A 416 37.70 17.89 11.63
C ASN A 416 38.11 18.82 10.47
N PRO A 417 38.85 19.92 10.72
CA PRO A 417 39.17 20.90 9.67
C PRO A 417 40.11 20.38 8.56
N ASP A 418 40.76 19.22 8.71
CA ASP A 418 41.86 18.80 7.82
C ASP A 418 41.50 17.83 6.67
N THR A 419 40.23 17.51 6.43
CA THR A 419 39.86 16.55 5.35
C THR A 419 39.56 17.16 3.98
N THR A 420 39.85 18.45 3.75
CA THR A 420 39.68 19.09 2.43
C THR A 420 40.92 19.87 2.01
N THR A 421 42.00 19.19 1.59
CA THR A 421 42.90 19.71 0.53
C THR A 421 43.90 18.67 0.03
N THR A 422 43.93 18.48 -1.28
CA THR A 422 44.92 17.68 -2.00
C THR A 422 46.23 18.47 -2.14
N THR A 423 47.35 17.84 -1.78
CA THR A 423 48.75 18.11 -2.20
C THR A 423 49.40 19.47 -1.87
N THR A 424 50.32 19.47 -0.88
CA THR A 424 51.77 19.68 -1.11
C THR A 424 52.62 19.24 0.08
N THR A 425 53.75 18.60 -0.25
CA THR A 425 54.83 18.13 0.63
C THR A 425 55.47 19.20 1.51
N THR A 426 55.69 18.90 2.80
CA THR A 426 56.98 19.13 3.50
C THR A 426 57.01 18.41 4.85
N THR A 427 58.22 18.06 5.27
CA THR A 427 58.61 17.14 6.34
C THR A 427 58.57 17.72 7.77
N SER A 428 58.35 16.81 8.73
CA SER A 428 58.64 16.84 10.18
C SER A 428 57.80 17.70 11.12
N SER A 429 56.87 17.08 11.84
CA SER A 429 56.90 16.82 13.30
C SER A 429 55.57 16.19 13.70
N SER A 430 55.60 15.16 14.57
CA SER A 430 54.46 14.34 15.02
C SER A 430 53.10 15.06 15.03
N SER A 431 52.32 14.89 13.96
CA SER A 431 50.92 15.28 13.92
C SER A 431 50.13 14.39 14.89
N PRO A 432 49.24 14.94 15.73
CA PRO A 432 48.34 14.10 16.52
C PRO A 432 47.54 13.18 15.58
N PRO A 433 47.19 11.95 16.01
CA PRO A 433 46.37 11.08 15.20
C PRO A 433 45.08 11.80 14.80
N PRO A 434 44.55 11.57 13.58
CA PRO A 434 43.28 12.17 13.18
C PRO A 434 42.21 11.83 14.23
N PRO A 435 41.32 12.78 14.56
CA PRO A 435 40.26 12.53 15.52
C PRO A 435 39.42 11.33 15.07
N SER A 436 39.12 10.44 16.01
CA SER A 436 38.31 9.25 15.74
C SER A 436 36.92 9.66 15.25
N PRO A 437 36.34 8.90 14.29
CA PRO A 437 34.95 9.05 13.88
C PRO A 437 34.02 9.11 15.10
N PRO A 438 33.07 10.06 15.20
CA PRO A 438 32.10 10.05 16.28
C PRO A 438 31.25 8.78 16.24
N LEU A 439 31.10 8.14 17.40
CA LEU A 439 30.14 7.05 17.60
C LEU A 439 28.81 7.62 18.09
N VAL A 440 27.79 7.50 17.26
CA VAL A 440 26.40 7.88 17.56
C VAL A 440 25.62 6.62 17.92
N VAL A 441 25.00 6.63 19.09
CA VAL A 441 24.18 5.52 19.60
C VAL A 441 22.77 6.01 19.81
N GLU A 442 21.79 5.32 19.22
CA GLU A 442 20.38 5.44 19.61
C GLU A 442 20.01 4.27 20.53
N VAL A 443 19.41 4.57 21.68
CA VAL A 443 18.82 3.58 22.59
C VAL A 443 17.30 3.65 22.48
N GLY A 444 16.66 2.49 22.30
CA GLY A 444 15.22 2.39 22.03
C GLY A 444 14.89 2.72 20.58
N THR A 445 15.57 2.07 19.62
CA THR A 445 15.47 2.43 18.19
C THR A 445 14.10 2.18 17.58
N GLY A 446 13.32 1.23 18.12
CA GLY A 446 12.00 0.89 17.60
C GLY A 446 12.03 0.55 16.10
N SER A 447 11.42 1.39 15.28
CA SER A 447 11.39 1.26 13.80
C SER A 447 12.72 1.62 13.11
N GLY A 448 13.65 2.26 13.83
CA GLY A 448 14.94 2.72 13.32
C GLY A 448 14.91 4.05 12.56
N VAL A 449 13.81 4.82 12.63
CA VAL A 449 13.66 6.08 11.89
C VAL A 449 14.69 7.13 12.33
N VAL A 450 14.97 7.27 13.62
CA VAL A 450 15.89 8.31 14.13
C VAL A 450 17.35 7.98 13.79
N ILE A 451 17.86 6.80 14.14
CA ILE A 451 19.22 6.39 13.76
C ILE A 451 19.39 6.27 12.24
N GLY A 452 18.35 5.87 11.51
CA GLY A 452 18.32 5.86 10.04
C GLY A 452 18.49 7.26 9.46
N PHE A 453 17.78 8.25 10.01
CA PHE A 453 17.93 9.66 9.64
C PHE A 453 19.34 10.17 9.95
N ILE A 454 19.84 9.96 11.17
CA ILE A 454 21.18 10.41 11.58
C ILE A 454 22.25 9.80 10.67
N ASN A 455 22.15 8.50 10.39
CA ASN A 455 23.08 7.81 9.51
C ASN A 455 23.02 8.39 8.09
N ALA A 456 21.83 8.56 7.51
CA ALA A 456 21.66 9.11 6.17
C ALA A 456 22.14 10.58 6.05
N GLN A 457 22.00 11.36 7.12
CA GLN A 457 22.34 12.78 7.18
C GLN A 457 23.67 13.05 7.90
N ALA A 458 24.57 12.07 7.98
CA ALA A 458 25.86 12.23 8.67
C ALA A 458 26.64 13.47 8.18
N ARG A 459 26.76 13.66 6.87
CA ARG A 459 27.47 14.82 6.31
C ARG A 459 26.81 16.17 6.65
N PRO A 460 25.51 16.38 6.46
CA PRO A 460 24.85 17.60 6.93
C PRO A 460 24.99 17.84 8.44
N LEU A 461 24.78 16.82 9.27
CA LEU A 461 24.74 16.96 10.74
C LEU A 461 26.13 17.17 11.36
N PHE A 462 27.15 16.47 10.87
CA PHE A 462 28.50 16.46 11.46
C PHE A 462 29.56 17.14 10.59
N GLY A 463 29.20 17.55 9.37
CA GLY A 463 30.13 18.11 8.38
C GLY A 463 31.04 17.04 7.74
N THR A 464 30.87 15.76 8.08
CA THR A 464 31.66 14.63 7.56
C THR A 464 30.79 13.37 7.45
N ARG A 465 31.20 12.44 6.58
CA ARG A 465 30.60 11.09 6.48
C ARG A 465 31.28 10.07 7.39
N ASP A 466 32.43 10.41 7.96
CA ASP A 466 33.15 9.53 8.87
C ASP A 466 32.49 9.55 10.25
N VAL A 467 31.26 9.02 10.32
CA VAL A 467 30.41 8.89 11.50
C VAL A 467 30.00 7.43 11.62
N LEU A 468 30.13 6.85 12.80
CA LEU A 468 29.67 5.50 13.10
C LEU A 468 28.31 5.58 13.78
N THR A 469 27.33 4.81 13.33
CA THR A 469 26.00 4.76 13.93
C THR A 469 25.69 3.36 14.45
N LEU A 470 25.04 3.28 15.61
CA LEU A 470 24.70 2.02 16.27
C LEU A 470 23.32 2.14 16.94
N GLY A 471 22.49 1.11 16.78
CA GLY A 471 21.22 1.00 17.48
C GLY A 471 21.28 0.05 18.67
N ILE A 472 20.56 0.32 19.75
CA ILE A 472 20.32 -0.63 20.84
C ILE A 472 18.83 -0.67 21.17
N ASP A 473 18.25 -1.86 21.25
CA ASP A 473 16.88 -2.05 21.69
C ASP A 473 16.74 -3.34 22.52
N VAL A 474 15.82 -3.39 23.48
CA VAL A 474 15.54 -4.62 24.24
C VAL A 474 14.78 -5.65 23.38
N ASN A 475 14.10 -5.16 22.33
CA ASN A 475 13.25 -5.92 21.43
C ASN A 475 14.01 -6.33 20.14
N ALA A 476 14.16 -7.64 19.94
CA ALA A 476 14.86 -8.19 18.77
C ALA A 476 14.18 -7.85 17.43
N PHE A 477 12.86 -7.68 17.42
CA PHE A 477 12.13 -7.25 16.22
C PHE A 477 12.46 -5.79 15.87
N ALA A 478 12.61 -4.93 16.87
CA ALA A 478 13.03 -3.54 16.69
C ALA A 478 14.47 -3.46 16.16
N CYS A 479 15.37 -4.32 16.64
CA CYS A 479 16.73 -4.42 16.11
C CYS A 479 16.72 -4.79 14.62
N SER A 480 15.94 -5.81 14.25
CA SER A 480 15.83 -6.27 12.85
C SER A 480 15.19 -5.21 11.94
N ALA A 481 14.14 -4.55 12.42
CA ALA A 481 13.49 -3.44 11.72
C ALA A 481 14.45 -2.26 11.51
N THR A 482 15.24 -1.94 12.54
CA THR A 482 16.24 -0.88 12.50
C THR A 482 17.29 -1.17 11.41
N GLU A 483 17.80 -2.40 11.32
CA GLU A 483 18.73 -2.75 10.25
C GLU A 483 18.14 -2.56 8.85
N ALA A 484 16.89 -2.98 8.64
CA ALA A 484 16.21 -2.84 7.36
C ALA A 484 15.99 -1.35 7.00
N THR A 485 15.53 -0.55 7.96
CA THR A 485 15.31 0.89 7.81
C THR A 485 16.61 1.62 7.48
N VAL A 486 17.70 1.34 8.19
CA VAL A 486 19.00 2.00 7.97
C VAL A 486 19.58 1.60 6.61
N ARG A 487 19.54 0.32 6.23
CA ARG A 487 20.01 -0.12 4.89
C ARG A 487 19.28 0.57 3.76
N LYS A 488 17.96 0.75 3.91
CA LYS A 488 17.16 1.50 2.93
C LYS A 488 17.59 2.96 2.88
N ALA A 489 17.77 3.60 4.04
CA ALA A 489 18.20 4.99 4.12
C ALA A 489 19.60 5.22 3.50
N GLU A 490 20.53 4.28 3.67
CA GLU A 490 21.87 4.31 3.02
C GLU A 490 21.76 4.23 1.50
N ALA A 491 20.92 3.32 0.98
CA ALA A 491 20.72 3.17 -0.46
C ALA A 491 20.11 4.43 -1.10
N GLU A 492 19.29 5.17 -0.37
CA GLU A 492 18.65 6.42 -0.82
C GLU A 492 19.58 7.64 -0.70
N ASN A 493 20.66 7.58 0.10
CA ASN A 493 21.51 8.72 0.43
C ASN A 493 23.03 8.45 0.24
N PRO A 494 23.48 7.98 -0.94
CA PRO A 494 24.84 7.45 -1.17
C PRO A 494 25.98 8.47 -0.92
N ASP A 495 25.68 9.77 -0.97
CA ASP A 495 26.68 10.85 -0.88
C ASP A 495 26.78 11.51 0.51
N THR A 496 25.85 11.22 1.40
CA THR A 496 25.75 11.88 2.72
C THR A 496 25.81 10.91 3.89
N HIS A 497 25.56 9.62 3.66
CA HIS A 497 25.44 8.66 4.74
C HIS A 497 26.77 8.33 5.45
N GLY A 498 26.67 7.99 6.74
CA GLY A 498 27.72 7.47 7.61
C GLY A 498 27.90 5.95 7.47
N ARG A 499 28.45 5.29 8.51
CA ARG A 499 28.62 3.83 8.55
C ARG A 499 27.80 3.24 9.69
N PHE A 500 26.76 2.49 9.33
CA PHE A 500 25.98 1.76 10.31
C PHE A 500 26.68 0.47 10.75
N LEU A 501 26.87 0.31 12.07
CA LEU A 501 27.53 -0.83 12.67
C LEU A 501 26.58 -2.01 12.92
N GLY A 502 25.28 -1.74 13.06
CA GLY A 502 24.25 -2.74 13.36
C GLY A 502 23.30 -2.28 14.47
N ALA A 503 22.35 -3.15 14.81
CA ALA A 503 21.47 -2.98 15.96
C ALA A 503 21.70 -4.11 16.97
N LEU A 504 21.96 -3.77 18.23
CA LEU A 504 22.23 -4.72 19.29
C LEU A 504 21.00 -4.91 20.16
N ARG A 505 20.71 -6.16 20.50
CA ARG A 505 19.75 -6.44 21.56
C ARG A 505 20.41 -6.22 22.92
N GLY A 506 19.88 -5.32 23.74
CA GLY A 506 20.48 -5.05 25.05
C GLY A 506 19.65 -4.13 25.93
N ASP A 507 19.93 -4.22 27.23
CA ASP A 507 19.35 -3.33 28.25
C ASP A 507 20.16 -2.02 28.29
N LEU A 508 19.57 -0.96 27.73
CA LEU A 508 20.15 0.38 27.65
C LEU A 508 21.58 0.36 27.11
N LEU A 509 22.55 0.84 27.90
CA LEU A 509 23.95 0.97 27.51
C LEU A 509 24.83 -0.20 27.97
N ALA A 510 24.23 -1.25 28.56
CA ALA A 510 24.98 -2.41 29.06
C ALA A 510 25.88 -3.10 28.00
N PRO A 511 25.51 -3.14 26.70
CA PRO A 511 26.38 -3.73 25.67
C PRO A 511 27.64 -2.92 25.33
N LEU A 512 27.78 -1.69 25.82
CA LEU A 512 28.86 -0.77 25.44
C LEU A 512 29.97 -0.69 26.49
N GLY A 513 31.20 -0.41 26.02
CA GLY A 513 32.32 -0.06 26.88
C GLY A 513 32.14 1.32 27.51
N GLY A 514 32.83 1.56 28.64
CA GLY A 514 32.80 2.87 29.29
C GLY A 514 33.51 3.96 28.48
N ARG A 515 32.88 5.13 28.35
CA ARG A 515 33.38 6.38 27.74
C ARG A 515 33.58 6.36 26.22
N GLU A 516 32.75 5.61 25.50
CA GLU A 516 32.87 5.43 24.05
C GLU A 516 31.82 6.21 23.23
N VAL A 517 30.73 6.65 23.84
CA VAL A 517 29.60 7.27 23.11
C VAL A 517 29.82 8.76 22.93
N ASP A 518 29.93 9.21 21.68
CA ASP A 518 30.09 10.63 21.33
C ASP A 518 28.75 11.34 21.22
N VAL A 519 27.74 10.71 20.61
CA VAL A 519 26.36 11.23 20.62
C VAL A 519 25.43 10.13 21.06
N LEU A 520 24.74 10.34 22.17
CA LEU A 520 23.68 9.46 22.64
C LEU A 520 22.33 10.08 22.28
N VAL A 521 21.45 9.32 21.64
CA VAL A 521 20.06 9.70 21.41
C VAL A 521 19.17 8.70 22.13
N PHE A 522 18.20 9.21 22.88
CA PHE A 522 17.29 8.37 23.64
C PHE A 522 15.86 8.87 23.51
N ASN A 523 15.02 8.04 22.93
CA ASN A 523 13.58 8.18 22.93
C ASN A 523 12.98 7.22 23.98
N PRO A 524 12.76 7.67 25.23
CA PRO A 524 12.35 6.76 26.29
C PRO A 524 10.94 6.20 26.10
N PRO A 525 10.65 5.02 26.66
CA PRO A 525 9.28 4.67 27.02
C PRO A 525 8.81 5.60 28.16
N TYR A 526 8.01 6.62 27.85
CA TYR A 526 7.54 7.61 28.84
C TYR A 526 6.09 7.38 29.29
N VAL A 527 5.44 6.29 28.88
CA VAL A 527 4.07 5.96 29.31
C VAL A 527 4.10 5.53 30.79
N PRO A 528 3.40 6.23 31.71
CA PRO A 528 3.39 5.84 33.11
C PRO A 528 2.72 4.47 33.31
N THR A 529 3.38 3.59 34.03
CA THR A 529 2.84 2.29 34.47
C THR A 529 3.10 2.11 35.97
N ASP A 530 2.21 1.38 36.67
CA ASP A 530 2.36 1.17 38.13
C ASP A 530 3.70 0.52 38.47
N GLU A 531 4.13 -0.45 37.65
CA GLU A 531 5.45 -1.10 37.66
C GLU A 531 5.84 -1.48 36.22
N LEU A 532 7.11 -1.76 35.96
CA LEU A 532 7.54 -2.35 34.68
C LEU A 532 7.04 -3.80 34.56
N PRO A 533 6.71 -4.28 33.34
CA PRO A 533 6.31 -5.67 33.11
C PRO A 533 7.32 -6.69 33.69
N VAL A 534 6.86 -7.52 34.64
CA VAL A 534 7.69 -8.54 35.30
C VAL A 534 8.22 -9.55 34.28
N GLN A 535 9.51 -9.86 34.38
CA GLN A 535 10.19 -10.80 33.50
C GLN A 535 9.70 -12.24 33.69
N ASP A 536 9.08 -12.83 32.68
CA ASP A 536 8.81 -14.28 32.66
C ASP A 536 10.03 -15.02 32.09
N GLU A 537 10.78 -15.67 32.98
CA GLU A 537 11.98 -16.46 32.64
C GLU A 537 11.69 -17.59 31.63
N ARG A 538 10.44 -18.09 31.55
CA ARG A 538 10.06 -19.15 30.61
C ARG A 538 9.87 -18.66 29.17
N LEU A 539 9.52 -17.39 28.98
CA LEU A 539 9.29 -16.78 27.66
C LEU A 539 10.57 -16.16 27.07
N THR A 540 11.55 -15.84 27.93
CA THR A 540 12.82 -15.20 27.56
C THR A 540 13.96 -16.18 27.31
N ALA A 541 13.96 -17.36 27.95
CA ALA A 541 14.97 -18.41 27.72
C ALA A 541 14.97 -18.92 26.26
N ALA A 542 13.81 -18.96 25.60
CA ALA A 542 13.71 -19.35 24.18
C ALA A 542 14.04 -18.20 23.20
N ALA A 543 14.38 -17.02 23.71
CA ALA A 543 14.82 -15.87 22.92
C ALA A 543 16.31 -15.55 23.13
N ALA A 544 17.00 -16.25 24.02
CA ALA A 544 18.40 -15.98 24.39
C ALA A 544 19.40 -16.65 23.45
N ASP A 545 19.02 -17.76 22.81
CA ASP A 545 19.82 -18.44 21.80
C ASP A 545 19.20 -18.17 20.42
N ASP A 546 20.01 -17.79 19.42
CA ASP A 546 19.68 -17.74 17.99
C ASP A 546 19.34 -19.14 17.41
N ASP A 547 18.64 -19.97 18.19
CA ASP A 547 18.35 -21.34 17.89
C ASP A 547 16.98 -21.44 17.21
N LYS A 548 17.00 -21.32 15.88
CA LYS A 548 15.81 -21.45 15.02
C LYS A 548 15.00 -22.73 15.30
N GLU A 549 15.63 -23.81 15.77
CA GLU A 549 14.96 -25.06 16.15
C GLU A 549 14.15 -24.95 17.45
N ALA A 550 14.53 -24.08 18.38
CA ALA A 550 13.78 -23.81 19.61
C ALA A 550 12.57 -22.89 19.33
N GLU A 551 12.72 -21.97 18.38
CA GLU A 551 11.67 -21.03 17.98
C GLU A 551 10.51 -21.70 17.22
N GLU A 552 10.80 -22.70 16.37
CA GLU A 552 9.77 -23.51 15.70
C GLU A 552 8.96 -24.39 16.66
N LYS A 553 9.53 -24.75 17.82
CA LYS A 553 8.87 -25.58 18.85
C LYS A 553 7.90 -24.79 19.74
N LEU A 554 7.92 -23.45 19.71
CA LEU A 554 6.98 -22.62 20.45
C LEU A 554 5.60 -22.58 19.77
N GLY A 555 4.55 -22.96 20.50
CA GLY A 555 3.16 -22.82 20.06
C GLY A 555 2.80 -21.35 19.77
N ALA A 556 1.86 -21.11 18.84
CA ALA A 556 1.49 -19.77 18.38
C ALA A 556 1.06 -18.81 19.52
N SER A 557 0.39 -19.33 20.55
CA SER A 557 -0.01 -18.55 21.73
C SER A 557 1.17 -18.10 22.59
N ALA A 558 2.22 -18.93 22.72
CA ALA A 558 3.41 -18.58 23.48
C ALA A 558 4.28 -17.54 22.74
N ARG A 559 4.36 -17.63 21.41
CA ARG A 559 4.97 -16.61 20.55
C ARG A 559 4.26 -15.27 20.68
N PHE A 560 2.92 -15.25 20.59
CA PHE A 560 2.13 -14.04 20.77
C PHE A 560 2.33 -13.39 22.16
N ALA A 561 2.33 -14.18 23.23
CA ALA A 561 2.55 -13.68 24.59
C ALA A 561 3.96 -13.07 24.76
N ARG A 562 4.99 -13.73 24.23
CA ARG A 562 6.37 -13.22 24.20
C ARG A 562 6.47 -11.91 23.41
N ASP A 563 5.92 -11.89 22.19
CA ASP A 563 6.00 -10.73 21.29
C ASP A 563 5.25 -9.53 21.90
N SER A 564 4.09 -9.77 22.54
CA SER A 564 3.33 -8.75 23.27
C SER A 564 4.07 -8.24 24.51
N TYR A 565 4.83 -9.08 25.20
CA TYR A 565 5.67 -8.69 26.34
C TYR A 565 6.86 -7.82 25.90
N LEU A 566 7.53 -8.19 24.81
CA LEU A 566 8.65 -7.40 24.27
C LEU A 566 8.17 -6.02 23.78
N LEU A 567 7.00 -5.95 23.14
CA LEU A 567 6.40 -4.68 22.75
C LEU A 567 6.00 -3.85 23.98
N SER A 568 5.50 -4.47 25.06
CA SER A 568 5.13 -3.73 26.27
C SER A 568 6.32 -3.15 27.03
N LEU A 569 7.46 -3.84 27.05
CA LEU A 569 8.72 -3.29 27.55
C LEU A 569 9.20 -2.08 26.73
N SER A 570 8.92 -2.05 25.42
CA SER A 570 9.33 -0.93 24.57
C SER A 570 8.55 0.37 24.83
N TYR A 571 7.40 0.36 25.52
CA TYR A 571 6.64 1.59 25.84
C TYR A 571 6.40 1.84 27.33
N ALA A 572 6.55 0.85 28.23
CA ALA A 572 6.33 1.02 29.67
C ALA A 572 7.48 1.81 30.33
N GLY A 573 7.15 2.96 30.92
CA GLY A 573 8.13 3.85 31.56
C GLY A 573 8.19 3.75 33.08
N GLY A 574 7.40 2.87 33.70
CA GLY A 574 7.30 2.77 35.15
C GLY A 574 6.68 4.03 35.78
N LYS A 575 6.96 4.25 37.06
CA LYS A 575 6.40 5.38 37.81
C LYS A 575 6.77 6.72 37.15
N ASP A 576 5.76 7.55 36.87
CA ASP A 576 5.88 8.84 36.19
C ASP A 576 6.55 8.76 34.80
N GLY A 577 6.67 7.57 34.22
CA GLY A 577 7.36 7.34 32.95
C GLY A 577 8.88 7.51 32.99
N MET A 578 9.49 7.44 34.18
CA MET A 578 10.89 7.84 34.40
C MET A 578 11.84 6.70 34.79
N GLU A 579 11.36 5.48 35.03
CA GLU A 579 12.20 4.40 35.58
C GLU A 579 13.38 4.05 34.65
N THR A 580 13.11 3.89 33.36
CA THR A 580 14.14 3.62 32.34
C THR A 580 15.01 4.86 32.08
N THR A 581 14.40 6.04 32.08
CA THR A 581 15.08 7.33 31.87
C THR A 581 16.07 7.65 32.98
N ASP A 582 15.71 7.36 34.23
CA ASP A 582 16.56 7.56 35.40
C ASP A 582 17.80 6.66 35.33
N ARG A 583 17.62 5.38 35.02
CA ARG A 583 18.73 4.42 34.83
C ARG A 583 19.70 4.87 33.74
N LEU A 584 19.19 5.41 32.63
CA LEU A 584 20.04 5.94 31.56
C LEU A 584 20.80 7.20 32.01
N ILE A 585 20.11 8.14 32.67
CA ILE A 585 20.70 9.39 33.16
C ILE A 585 21.85 9.09 34.14
N GLU A 586 21.68 8.13 35.04
CA GLU A 586 22.72 7.68 35.98
C GLU A 586 23.94 7.08 35.27
N ALA A 587 23.77 6.48 34.10
CA ALA A 587 24.86 5.89 33.31
C ALA A 587 25.64 6.91 32.46
N LEU A 588 25.10 8.12 32.21
CA LEU A 588 25.73 9.13 31.36
C LEU A 588 27.18 9.48 31.77
N PRO A 589 27.54 9.61 33.06
CA PRO A 589 28.89 9.96 33.46
C PRO A 589 29.96 8.96 33.01
N THR A 590 29.59 7.68 32.95
CA THR A 590 30.46 6.58 32.55
C THR A 590 30.34 6.22 31.08
N ALA A 591 29.20 6.51 30.43
CA ALA A 591 28.98 6.15 29.03
C ALA A 591 29.51 7.18 28.03
N LEU A 592 29.28 8.48 28.28
CA LEU A 592 29.68 9.53 27.34
C LEU A 592 31.20 9.69 27.26
N SER A 593 31.70 9.87 26.05
CA SER A 593 33.07 10.27 25.79
C SER A 593 33.35 11.67 26.37
N ARG A 594 34.62 12.08 26.43
CA ARG A 594 34.99 13.41 26.94
C ARG A 594 34.39 14.57 26.15
N ARG A 595 34.14 14.38 24.86
CA ARG A 595 33.51 15.37 23.96
C ARG A 595 32.02 15.08 23.75
N GLY A 596 31.49 14.06 24.40
CA GLY A 596 30.19 13.52 24.09
C GLY A 596 29.01 14.36 24.59
N CYS A 597 27.88 14.21 23.91
CA CYS A 597 26.61 14.79 24.30
C CYS A 597 25.48 13.76 24.24
N ALA A 598 24.41 13.99 24.99
CA ALA A 598 23.18 13.19 24.95
C ALA A 598 21.96 14.06 24.62
N TYR A 599 21.06 13.51 23.83
CA TYR A 599 19.73 14.04 23.52
C TYR A 599 18.69 13.11 24.13
N ILE A 600 17.94 13.62 25.11
CA ILE A 600 16.91 12.85 25.81
C ILE A 600 15.57 13.55 25.62
N LEU A 601 14.58 12.82 25.12
CA LEU A 601 13.20 13.28 25.03
C LEU A 601 12.48 13.07 26.36
N LEU A 602 11.67 14.05 26.77
CA LEU A 602 10.88 14.05 28.01
C LEU A 602 9.50 14.62 27.72
N CYS A 603 8.46 14.06 28.35
CA CYS A 603 7.12 14.65 28.38
C CYS A 603 6.94 15.59 29.60
N ALA A 604 5.82 16.30 29.65
CA ALA A 604 5.51 17.20 30.76
C ALA A 604 5.45 16.45 32.11
N GLY A 605 4.87 15.25 32.13
CA GLY A 605 4.79 14.37 33.31
C GLY A 605 6.15 13.93 33.86
N ASN A 606 7.18 13.87 33.01
CA ASN A 606 8.56 13.56 33.42
C ASN A 606 9.26 14.70 34.18
N LYS A 607 8.62 15.87 34.32
CA LYS A 607 9.15 17.06 35.00
C LYS A 607 10.56 17.47 34.51
N PRO A 608 10.70 17.92 33.24
CA PRO A 608 12.01 18.19 32.63
C PRO A 608 12.89 19.18 33.40
N ASP A 609 12.32 20.14 34.12
CA ASP A 609 13.10 21.09 34.93
C ASP A 609 13.75 20.43 36.16
N GLU A 610 13.10 19.45 36.79
CA GLU A 610 13.69 18.65 37.88
C GLU A 610 14.82 17.76 37.34
N VAL A 611 14.60 17.12 36.18
CA VAL A 611 15.63 16.33 35.49
C VAL A 611 16.87 17.18 35.17
N LYS A 612 16.67 18.39 34.63
CA LYS A 612 17.75 19.35 34.36
C LYS A 612 18.48 19.78 35.64
N ALA A 613 17.79 19.95 36.77
CA ALA A 613 18.43 20.26 38.04
C ALA A 613 19.35 19.11 38.49
N ARG A 614 18.87 17.88 38.45
CA ARG A 614 19.63 16.67 38.80
C ARG A 614 20.90 16.50 37.95
N ILE A 615 20.81 16.75 36.65
CA ILE A 615 21.99 16.66 35.76
C ILE A 615 23.08 17.69 36.13
N ARG A 616 22.70 18.88 36.61
CA ARG A 616 23.67 19.90 37.06
C ARG A 616 24.40 19.50 38.34
N GLU A 617 23.85 18.55 39.10
CA GLU A 617 24.49 18.01 40.32
C GLU A 617 25.59 16.99 40.00
N PHE A 618 25.70 16.51 38.75
CA PHE A 618 26.78 15.58 38.34
C PHE A 618 28.17 16.19 38.42
N GLY A 619 28.29 17.52 38.33
CA GLY A 619 29.55 18.24 38.43
C GLY A 619 29.51 19.61 37.74
N PRO A 620 30.44 20.53 38.08
CA PRO A 620 30.45 21.90 37.56
C PRO A 620 30.74 21.98 36.05
N GLU A 621 31.25 20.92 35.44
CA GLU A 621 31.48 20.81 33.99
C GLU A 621 30.22 20.44 33.21
N TRP A 622 29.19 19.90 33.86
CA TRP A 622 27.98 19.44 33.18
C TRP A 622 27.07 20.59 32.79
N ARG A 623 26.48 20.47 31.60
CA ARG A 623 25.53 21.42 31.04
C ARG A 623 24.30 20.68 30.56
N VAL A 624 23.16 21.37 30.68
CA VAL A 624 21.89 20.88 30.16
C VAL A 624 20.98 22.04 29.78
N LEU A 625 20.40 21.96 28.59
CA LEU A 625 19.42 22.91 28.07
C LEU A 625 18.33 22.17 27.29
N THR A 626 17.14 22.77 27.23
CA THR A 626 16.09 22.35 26.28
C THR A 626 16.46 22.87 24.90
N VAL A 627 16.53 22.00 23.91
CA VAL A 627 16.92 22.30 22.52
C VAL A 627 15.81 22.03 21.50
N GLY A 628 14.77 21.30 21.89
CA GLY A 628 13.57 21.06 21.10
C GLY A 628 12.31 21.06 21.97
N ASP A 629 11.17 21.48 21.42
CA ASP A 629 9.88 21.57 22.11
C ASP A 629 8.74 21.44 21.09
N SER A 630 7.72 20.62 21.37
CA SER A 630 6.59 20.40 20.44
C SER A 630 5.57 21.56 20.41
N GLY A 631 5.74 22.61 21.21
CA GLY A 631 4.85 23.77 21.25
C GLY A 631 3.61 23.56 22.12
N LYS A 632 2.45 24.12 21.70
CA LYS A 632 1.16 24.00 22.42
C LYS A 632 0.13 23.19 21.62
N GLN A 633 -0.04 21.94 22.06
CA GLN A 633 -1.16 20.98 21.96
C GLN A 633 -1.85 20.70 20.61
N ALA A 634 -1.69 19.44 20.17
CA ALA A 634 -2.78 18.56 19.75
C ALA A 634 -2.39 17.08 20.03
N GLY A 635 -2.99 16.43 21.03
CA GLY A 635 -2.97 14.96 21.15
C GLY A 635 -2.42 14.37 22.44
N TRP A 636 -1.17 14.64 22.83
CA TRP A 636 -0.52 14.09 24.02
C TRP A 636 0.40 15.16 24.68
N GLU A 637 0.95 14.89 25.87
CA GLU A 637 1.66 15.88 26.70
C GLU A 637 2.75 16.65 25.95
N LYS A 638 3.03 17.89 26.39
CA LYS A 638 4.09 18.73 25.82
C LYS A 638 5.45 18.02 25.87
N LEU A 639 6.06 17.77 24.71
CA LEU A 639 7.33 17.08 24.58
C LEU A 639 8.49 18.08 24.54
N GLN A 640 9.61 17.71 25.16
CA GLN A 640 10.84 18.49 25.20
C GLN A 640 12.05 17.59 24.95
N ILE A 641 13.02 18.08 24.19
CA ILE A 641 14.32 17.42 24.05
C ILE A 641 15.33 18.24 24.81
N ILE A 642 16.02 17.59 25.75
CA ILE A 642 17.16 18.18 26.45
C ILE A 642 18.47 17.69 25.84
N ARG A 643 19.41 18.61 25.66
CA ARG A 643 20.80 18.27 25.33
C ARG A 643 21.65 18.36 26.59
N ILE A 644 22.41 17.31 26.86
CA ILE A 644 23.32 17.18 28.00
C ILE A 644 24.75 17.04 27.47
N TRP A 645 25.71 17.81 27.98
CA TRP A 645 27.11 17.70 27.58
C TRP A 645 28.05 18.20 28.70
N ARG A 646 29.37 18.12 28.48
CA ARG A 646 30.39 18.70 29.37
C ARG A 646 31.11 19.86 28.69
N ASP A 647 31.29 20.96 29.41
CA ASP A 647 32.18 22.04 28.96
C ASP A 647 33.63 21.61 29.12
N HIS A 648 34.43 21.85 28.08
CA HIS A 648 35.88 21.71 28.17
C HIS A 648 36.42 22.85 29.04
N GLN A 649 36.75 22.59 30.31
CA GLN A 649 37.64 23.48 31.03
C GLN A 649 38.98 23.48 30.29
N VAL A 650 39.33 24.63 29.71
CA VAL A 650 40.72 24.97 29.42
C VAL A 650 41.45 24.84 30.75
N VAL A 651 42.26 23.79 30.89
CA VAL A 651 43.28 23.75 31.92
C VAL A 651 44.19 24.93 31.58
N VAL A 652 44.04 26.03 32.32
CA VAL A 652 45.02 27.10 32.33
C VAL A 652 46.32 26.45 32.81
N VAL A 653 47.33 26.52 31.94
CA VAL A 653 48.69 25.99 32.16
C VAL A 653 49.26 26.42 33.49
#